data_AF-A0A9X3XAC2-F1
#
_entry.id   AF-A0A9X3XAC2-F1
#
_cell.length_a   1.000
_cell.length_b   1.000
_cell.length_c   1.000
_cell.angle_alpha   90.00
_cell.angle_beta   90.00
_cell.angle_gamma   90.00
#
_symmetry.space_group_name_H-M   'P 1'
#
loop_
_entity.id
_entity.type
_entity.pdbx_description
1 polymer ?
#
loop_
_entity_poly.entity_id
_entity_poly.type
_entity_poly.pdbx_seq_one_letter_code
_entity_poly.pdbx_strand_id
1 'polypeptide(L)'
;MSRLLVCWIVVFALLVPAHARAGTPYSVHWEMLQESNSCEDARLNAPGGAYFHANRMPLATFEVPGAYVSIPNGPKSNVAEAPFDSVLLRMGTNEFTFGVQNAMGNDTCVHQQNFVTLVSIPLGIQKPLFNVRRDGTAFSGSTQVGLSLSEINPPLARDVANLEVEIAAERKWLIENAAKAANLAERLDLLQQLDTELHDLVSRPLDEISEIDLDAILERYGDVVDEATRAALEQLLADLKKSVQDLKDELASLLEHFGAQADAVADLVTGEARAAGFSPDDPFEYSLTSSEVPWVEVPDVSGAAGAFEPGKDPYAGYADAVIEALSQDVQGGKVILRGDFVTNVRAWRSNTAAIEKALAARVSVSQAETSAFLQAQIRVTGFVRQYMDASDWFLDSPIPADVRAQVDGVLKNAFAEMAEQMKESLNVWEAIALGPEQGSFIETVRAFAGAMSFVGEGAAAYAEVMQTLVHASSRIAIGFVPYAGPALDLCEAVTGKLLCLPGGKDLSTEERVGSAVGFGFGQIMKAWAGIKAAGVKPGAKIVAAGVLNLGEEFTQALRASKIDVWKGLRHAVTKQPMDDFEKMAGLYLMKSEGRGMIGVGDDGVRSAIGIPKGGNGVPEGVAQAPDFLTVTKENLLVVSEAKGGGVKGHEVVSQLANAMKKLKELNLDGSVTHLELIMKKGAKMSNPNYGVVDDVLVSYLDDAAGKPKLIEGQIIRVIQL
;
A
#
# COMPACT_ATOMS: atom_id res chain seq x y z
N MET A 1 -6.88 -27.11 -21.67
CA MET A 1 -6.89 -28.33 -20.84
C MET A 1 -7.46 -27.97 -19.48
N SER A 2 -8.47 -28.71 -18.99
CA SER A 2 -9.21 -28.28 -17.78
C SER A 2 -8.32 -28.34 -16.53
N ARG A 3 -8.44 -27.34 -15.65
CA ARG A 3 -7.70 -27.18 -14.38
C ARG A 3 -7.82 -28.39 -13.43
N LEU A 4 -8.87 -29.19 -13.62
CA LEU A 4 -9.05 -30.46 -12.93
C LEU A 4 -7.98 -31.48 -13.34
N LEU A 5 -7.58 -31.53 -14.61
CA LEU A 5 -6.64 -32.54 -15.11
C LEU A 5 -5.26 -32.44 -14.44
N VAL A 6 -4.78 -31.22 -14.16
CA VAL A 6 -3.49 -30.98 -13.48
C VAL A 6 -3.56 -31.40 -12.01
N CYS A 7 -4.61 -31.02 -11.29
CA CYS A 7 -4.83 -31.50 -9.91
C CYS A 7 -4.96 -33.03 -9.85
N TRP A 8 -5.63 -33.65 -10.84
CA TRP A 8 -5.72 -35.11 -10.93
C TRP A 8 -4.38 -35.77 -11.23
N ILE A 9 -3.52 -35.18 -12.08
CA ILE A 9 -2.16 -35.67 -12.32
C ILE A 9 -1.28 -35.55 -11.08
N VAL A 10 -1.38 -34.46 -10.32
CA VAL A 10 -0.65 -34.26 -9.04
C VAL A 10 -1.12 -35.25 -7.98
N VAL A 11 -2.43 -35.47 -7.87
CA VAL A 11 -3.01 -36.46 -6.95
C VAL A 11 -2.65 -37.88 -7.37
N PHE A 12 -2.63 -38.20 -8.68
CA PHE A 12 -2.17 -39.51 -9.16
C PHE A 12 -0.66 -39.72 -8.98
N ALA A 13 0.17 -38.67 -9.09
CA ALA A 13 1.60 -38.74 -8.82
C ALA A 13 1.91 -38.94 -7.32
N LEU A 14 1.06 -38.42 -6.43
CA LEU A 14 1.15 -38.59 -4.97
C LEU A 14 0.52 -39.90 -4.47
N LEU A 15 -0.40 -40.50 -5.23
CA LEU A 15 -1.12 -41.74 -4.87
C LEU A 15 -0.48 -43.01 -5.44
N VAL A 16 0.59 -42.92 -6.25
CA VAL A 16 1.35 -44.13 -6.59
C VAL A 16 2.08 -44.60 -5.33
N PRO A 17 1.82 -45.83 -4.83
CA PRO A 17 2.48 -46.32 -3.63
C PRO A 17 4.01 -46.24 -3.79
N ALA A 18 4.69 -45.76 -2.75
CA ALA A 18 6.13 -45.58 -2.64
C ALA A 18 6.98 -46.87 -2.82
N HIS A 19 6.38 -47.95 -3.33
CA HIS A 19 6.97 -49.27 -3.50
C HIS A 19 7.24 -49.63 -4.97
N ALA A 20 7.16 -48.68 -5.91
CA ALA A 20 7.42 -48.93 -7.34
C ALA A 20 8.52 -48.04 -7.98
N ARG A 21 9.36 -47.36 -7.20
CA ARG A 21 10.62 -46.76 -7.70
C ARG A 21 11.76 -47.14 -6.76
N ALA A 22 12.26 -48.37 -6.92
CA ALA A 22 13.47 -48.88 -6.26
C ALA A 22 14.63 -47.89 -6.45
N GLY A 23 15.47 -47.73 -5.43
CA GLY A 23 16.51 -46.70 -5.45
C GLY A 23 17.58 -47.00 -6.48
N THR A 24 18.37 -45.98 -6.76
CA THR A 24 19.42 -46.06 -7.77
C THR A 24 20.46 -47.07 -7.27
N PRO A 25 20.86 -48.08 -8.07
CA PRO A 25 21.85 -49.04 -7.63
C PRO A 25 23.23 -48.39 -7.52
N TYR A 26 23.92 -48.70 -6.42
CA TYR A 26 25.28 -48.32 -6.13
C TYR A 26 26.10 -49.56 -5.77
N SER A 27 27.41 -49.45 -5.91
CA SER A 27 28.35 -50.47 -5.45
C SER A 27 29.62 -49.82 -4.93
N VAL A 28 30.19 -50.37 -3.86
CA VAL A 28 31.57 -50.07 -3.48
C VAL A 28 32.48 -51.06 -4.19
N HIS A 29 33.24 -50.59 -5.17
CA HIS A 29 34.26 -51.38 -5.86
C HIS A 29 35.57 -51.33 -5.10
N TRP A 30 36.18 -52.49 -4.90
CA TRP A 30 37.43 -52.67 -4.19
C TRP A 30 38.42 -53.45 -5.06
N GLU A 31 39.43 -52.75 -5.56
CA GLU A 31 40.55 -53.35 -6.28
C GLU A 31 41.68 -53.65 -5.30
N MET A 32 42.14 -54.90 -5.35
CA MET A 32 43.20 -55.45 -4.53
C MET A 32 44.41 -55.73 -5.41
N LEU A 33 45.57 -55.15 -5.08
CA LEU A 33 46.84 -55.49 -5.69
C LEU A 33 47.82 -55.93 -4.61
N GLN A 34 48.27 -57.16 -4.67
CA GLN A 34 49.14 -57.75 -3.69
C GLN A 34 50.53 -58.00 -4.26
N GLU A 35 51.56 -57.62 -3.49
CA GLU A 35 52.96 -57.77 -3.86
C GLU A 35 53.42 -59.23 -3.74
N SER A 36 54.43 -59.62 -4.52
CA SER A 36 54.87 -61.02 -4.66
C SER A 36 55.49 -61.64 -3.39
N ASN A 37 55.90 -60.82 -2.43
CA ASN A 37 56.48 -61.23 -1.15
C ASN A 37 55.44 -61.33 0.00
N SER A 38 54.17 -61.09 -0.28
CA SER A 38 53.12 -61.12 0.73
C SER A 38 52.65 -62.54 1.06
N CYS A 39 52.26 -62.79 2.32
CA CYS A 39 51.83 -64.10 2.83
C CYS A 39 50.35 -64.45 2.58
N GLU A 40 49.54 -63.53 2.07
CA GLU A 40 48.11 -63.74 1.78
C GLU A 40 47.87 -63.95 0.27
N ASP A 41 46.62 -64.14 -0.13
CA ASP A 41 46.18 -63.98 -1.52
C ASP A 41 45.36 -62.68 -1.68
N ALA A 42 45.26 -62.16 -2.91
CA ALA A 42 44.39 -61.02 -3.24
C ALA A 42 42.93 -61.50 -3.28
N ARG A 43 42.44 -62.03 -2.16
CA ARG A 43 41.12 -62.66 -2.04
C ARG A 43 40.43 -62.24 -0.75
N LEU A 44 39.11 -62.34 -0.74
CA LEU A 44 38.32 -62.11 0.46
C LEU A 44 38.47 -63.29 1.43
N ASN A 45 38.81 -62.99 2.68
CA ASN A 45 38.89 -64.00 3.75
C ASN A 45 37.50 -64.62 4.06
N ALA A 46 36.45 -63.83 3.86
CA ALA A 46 35.06 -64.22 4.07
C ALA A 46 34.16 -63.54 3.02
N PRO A 47 33.88 -64.22 1.89
CA PRO A 47 32.88 -63.74 0.93
C PRO A 47 31.51 -63.53 1.61
N GLY A 48 30.87 -62.40 1.34
CA GLY A 48 29.66 -61.95 2.03
C GLY A 48 29.92 -61.21 3.35
N GLY A 49 31.18 -61.09 3.79
CA GLY A 49 31.57 -60.30 4.96
C GLY A 49 31.34 -58.79 4.77
N ALA A 50 31.14 -58.08 5.88
CA ALA A 50 30.89 -56.64 5.89
C ALA A 50 32.19 -55.83 6.04
N TYR A 51 32.98 -55.75 4.97
CA TYR A 51 34.22 -54.94 4.95
C TYR A 51 33.94 -53.45 4.83
N PHE A 52 32.75 -53.08 4.33
CA PHE A 52 32.32 -51.70 4.13
C PHE A 52 31.05 -51.40 4.93
N HIS A 53 30.91 -50.15 5.36
CA HIS A 53 29.66 -49.61 5.89
C HIS A 53 29.32 -48.31 5.16
N ALA A 54 28.06 -48.14 4.76
CA ALA A 54 27.52 -46.87 4.26
C ALA A 54 26.56 -46.30 5.31
N ASN A 55 26.83 -45.11 5.84
CA ASN A 55 26.04 -44.47 6.90
C ASN A 55 25.71 -45.43 8.07
N ARG A 56 26.73 -46.20 8.50
CA ARG A 56 26.67 -47.22 9.57
C ARG A 56 25.93 -48.52 9.20
N MET A 57 25.44 -48.66 7.97
CA MET A 57 24.82 -49.89 7.49
C MET A 57 25.89 -50.80 6.88
N PRO A 58 26.07 -52.04 7.37
CA PRO A 58 27.06 -52.98 6.83
C PRO A 58 26.69 -53.42 5.41
N LEU A 59 27.68 -53.51 4.53
CA LEU A 59 27.52 -53.93 3.14
C LEU A 59 28.19 -55.29 2.90
N ALA A 60 27.43 -56.28 2.44
CA ALA A 60 27.96 -57.58 2.06
C ALA A 60 28.86 -57.44 0.83
N THR A 61 30.10 -57.95 0.92
CA THR A 61 31.13 -57.80 -0.12
C THR A 61 31.45 -59.14 -0.77
N PHE A 62 31.49 -59.19 -2.10
CA PHE A 62 31.74 -60.41 -2.88
C PHE A 62 32.85 -60.18 -3.91
N GLU A 63 33.57 -61.25 -4.29
CA GLU A 63 34.54 -61.18 -5.38
C GLU A 63 33.84 -61.15 -6.73
N VAL A 64 34.36 -60.34 -7.66
CA VAL A 64 33.87 -60.31 -9.04
C VAL A 64 34.35 -61.57 -9.76
N PRO A 65 33.44 -62.39 -10.33
CA PRO A 65 33.83 -63.62 -11.01
C PRO A 65 34.84 -63.37 -12.14
N GLY A 66 35.96 -64.10 -12.10
CA GLY A 66 37.01 -64.03 -13.13
C GLY A 66 37.97 -62.84 -13.01
N ALA A 67 37.83 -61.97 -12.00
CA ALA A 67 38.72 -60.82 -11.79
C ALA A 67 40.07 -61.19 -11.13
N TYR A 68 40.17 -62.38 -10.54
CA TYR A 68 41.40 -62.83 -9.89
C TYR A 68 42.49 -63.18 -10.91
N VAL A 69 43.63 -62.51 -10.82
CA VAL A 69 44.82 -62.73 -11.65
C VAL A 69 45.98 -63.08 -10.73
N SER A 70 46.69 -64.16 -11.05
CA SER A 70 47.88 -64.60 -10.34
C SER A 70 49.01 -64.85 -11.33
N ILE A 71 50.06 -64.05 -11.26
CA ILE A 71 51.26 -64.22 -12.09
C ILE A 71 52.26 -65.08 -11.31
N PRO A 72 52.81 -66.17 -11.90
CA PRO A 72 53.83 -66.98 -11.24
C PRO A 72 55.03 -66.13 -10.77
N ASN A 73 55.38 -66.20 -9.48
CA ASN A 73 56.42 -65.37 -8.83
C ASN A 73 56.20 -63.85 -8.95
N GLY A 74 55.00 -63.41 -9.33
CA GLY A 74 54.63 -62.02 -9.53
C GLY A 74 53.51 -61.56 -8.58
N PRO A 75 53.02 -60.33 -8.74
CA PRO A 75 51.91 -59.82 -7.94
C PRO A 75 50.61 -60.57 -8.27
N LYS A 76 49.68 -60.53 -7.31
CA LYS A 76 48.31 -61.05 -7.46
C LYS A 76 47.34 -59.88 -7.42
N SER A 77 46.28 -59.93 -8.21
CA SER A 77 45.25 -58.88 -8.19
C SER A 77 43.86 -59.47 -8.24
N ASN A 78 42.89 -58.75 -7.69
CA ASN A 78 41.48 -59.13 -7.75
C ASN A 78 40.58 -57.92 -7.55
N VAL A 79 39.29 -58.10 -7.83
CA VAL A 79 38.27 -57.08 -7.63
C VAL A 79 37.14 -57.67 -6.80
N ALA A 80 36.71 -56.93 -5.79
CA ALA A 80 35.52 -57.21 -5.02
C ALA A 80 34.52 -56.05 -5.14
N GLU A 81 33.25 -56.35 -4.90
CA GLU A 81 32.17 -55.38 -4.94
C GLU A 81 31.21 -55.56 -3.75
N ALA A 82 30.70 -54.45 -3.24
CA ALA A 82 29.64 -54.43 -2.22
C ALA A 82 28.43 -53.66 -2.76
N PRO A 83 27.47 -54.34 -3.41
CA PRO A 83 26.31 -53.71 -4.00
C PRO A 83 25.30 -53.26 -2.93
N PHE A 84 24.67 -52.11 -3.15
CA PHE A 84 23.62 -51.57 -2.30
C PHE A 84 22.72 -50.59 -3.07
N ASP A 85 21.64 -50.15 -2.43
CA ASP A 85 20.64 -49.27 -3.04
C ASP A 85 20.76 -47.85 -2.45
N SER A 86 20.49 -46.82 -3.27
CA SER A 86 20.57 -45.41 -2.86
C SER A 86 19.68 -45.04 -1.68
N VAL A 87 18.73 -45.88 -1.25
CA VAL A 87 18.00 -45.71 0.02
C VAL A 87 18.90 -45.63 1.26
N LEU A 88 20.13 -46.17 1.19
CA LEU A 88 21.11 -46.05 2.28
C LEU A 88 21.87 -44.72 2.25
N LEU A 89 21.67 -43.90 1.22
CA LEU A 89 22.32 -42.63 1.01
C LEU A 89 21.38 -41.47 1.35
N ARG A 90 21.99 -40.34 1.71
CA ARG A 90 21.32 -39.09 2.08
C ARG A 90 21.83 -37.98 1.20
N MET A 91 20.96 -37.01 0.91
CA MET A 91 21.38 -35.79 0.22
C MET A 91 22.44 -35.07 1.07
N GLY A 92 23.52 -34.62 0.43
CA GLY A 92 24.68 -34.06 1.10
C GLY A 92 25.67 -35.15 1.55
N THR A 93 26.16 -35.05 2.78
CA THR A 93 27.30 -35.85 3.26
C THR A 93 26.89 -37.27 3.64
N ASN A 94 27.62 -38.26 3.10
CA ASN A 94 27.50 -39.67 3.41
C ASN A 94 28.82 -40.22 3.96
N GLU A 95 28.78 -40.95 5.06
CA GLU A 95 29.94 -41.59 5.66
C GLU A 95 30.13 -43.00 5.09
N PHE A 96 31.35 -43.32 4.65
CA PHE A 96 31.75 -44.66 4.28
C PHE A 96 32.89 -45.11 5.19
N THR A 97 32.79 -46.32 5.73
CA THR A 97 33.84 -46.93 6.55
C THR A 97 34.38 -48.16 5.83
N PHE A 98 35.70 -48.33 5.83
CA PHE A 98 36.40 -49.50 5.31
C PHE A 98 37.25 -50.12 6.42
N GLY A 99 37.12 -51.44 6.59
CA GLY A 99 37.93 -52.23 7.52
C GLY A 99 38.44 -53.50 6.86
N VAL A 100 39.73 -53.77 6.97
CA VAL A 100 40.35 -55.00 6.45
C VAL A 100 41.54 -55.44 7.30
N GLN A 101 41.61 -56.75 7.56
CA GLN A 101 42.68 -57.44 8.28
C GLN A 101 42.88 -58.83 7.66
N ASN A 102 44.01 -59.49 7.92
CA ASN A 102 44.27 -60.83 7.40
C ASN A 102 43.46 -61.93 8.12
N ALA A 103 43.44 -63.15 7.56
CA ALA A 103 42.58 -64.23 8.04
C ALA A 103 42.92 -64.71 9.47
N MET A 104 44.19 -64.53 9.88
CA MET A 104 44.72 -64.96 11.18
C MET A 104 44.82 -63.83 12.22
N GLY A 105 44.47 -62.58 11.86
CA GLY A 105 44.59 -61.39 12.70
C GLY A 105 46.02 -60.87 12.94
N ASN A 106 47.03 -61.45 12.27
CA ASN A 106 48.41 -60.98 12.29
C ASN A 106 48.86 -60.50 10.89
N ASP A 107 48.76 -59.21 10.64
CA ASP A 107 49.05 -58.60 9.34
C ASP A 107 50.54 -58.40 9.01
N THR A 108 51.49 -58.81 9.88
CA THR A 108 52.93 -58.45 9.75
C THR A 108 53.61 -58.85 8.44
N CYS A 109 53.00 -59.75 7.65
CA CYS A 109 53.51 -60.22 6.36
C CYS A 109 52.62 -59.83 5.15
N VAL A 110 51.66 -58.92 5.34
CA VAL A 110 50.76 -58.42 4.29
C VAL A 110 51.37 -57.21 3.59
N HIS A 111 51.54 -57.28 2.27
CA HIS A 111 51.99 -56.18 1.40
C HIS A 111 50.97 -56.02 0.26
N GLN A 112 50.06 -55.05 0.40
CA GLN A 112 48.90 -54.93 -0.48
C GLN A 112 48.44 -53.48 -0.66
N GLN A 113 48.11 -53.09 -1.90
CA GLN A 113 47.42 -51.85 -2.24
C GLN A 113 45.92 -52.10 -2.40
N ASN A 114 45.09 -51.22 -1.85
CA ASN A 114 43.64 -51.27 -1.89
C ASN A 114 43.09 -49.97 -2.45
N PHE A 115 42.43 -50.03 -3.61
CA PHE A 115 41.70 -48.90 -4.19
C PHE A 115 40.20 -49.14 -4.05
N VAL A 116 39.50 -48.23 -3.37
CA VAL A 116 38.08 -48.36 -3.09
C VAL A 116 37.35 -47.18 -3.69
N THR A 117 36.32 -47.45 -4.49
CA THR A 117 35.57 -46.45 -5.25
C THR A 117 34.07 -46.68 -5.12
N LEU A 118 33.31 -45.62 -4.90
CA LEU A 118 31.85 -45.63 -5.00
C LEU A 118 31.45 -45.52 -6.47
N VAL A 119 30.66 -46.47 -6.95
CA VAL A 119 30.24 -46.58 -8.34
C VAL A 119 28.72 -46.61 -8.43
N SER A 120 28.15 -45.85 -9.36
CA SER A 120 26.79 -46.08 -9.86
C SER A 120 26.81 -46.07 -11.38
N ILE A 121 26.70 -47.26 -11.99
CA ILE A 121 26.75 -47.45 -13.44
C ILE A 121 25.62 -46.68 -14.14
N PRO A 122 24.34 -46.71 -13.68
CA PRO A 122 23.26 -45.99 -14.37
C PRO A 122 23.44 -44.47 -14.38
N LEU A 123 24.22 -43.93 -13.44
CA LEU A 123 24.46 -42.49 -13.30
C LEU A 123 25.84 -42.05 -13.78
N GLY A 124 26.70 -42.99 -14.19
CA GLY A 124 28.10 -42.70 -14.54
C GLY A 124 28.92 -42.16 -13.37
N ILE A 125 28.53 -42.46 -12.13
CA ILE A 125 29.22 -41.97 -10.93
C ILE A 125 30.39 -42.89 -10.63
N GLN A 126 31.57 -42.29 -10.43
CA GLN A 126 32.77 -42.95 -9.95
C GLN A 126 33.51 -42.00 -9.01
N LYS A 127 33.40 -42.22 -7.69
CA LYS A 127 34.01 -41.35 -6.66
C LYS A 127 34.99 -42.15 -5.80
N PRO A 128 36.27 -41.76 -5.69
CA PRO A 128 37.23 -42.47 -4.85
C PRO A 128 36.83 -42.36 -3.37
N LEU A 129 36.85 -43.49 -2.66
CA LEU A 129 36.58 -43.56 -1.23
C LEU A 129 37.89 -43.72 -0.44
N PHE A 130 38.70 -44.72 -0.82
CA PHE A 130 39.96 -45.03 -0.13
C PHE A 130 41.05 -45.41 -1.13
N ASN A 131 42.29 -45.07 -0.80
CA ASN A 131 43.48 -45.53 -1.48
C ASN A 131 44.53 -45.85 -0.42
N VAL A 132 44.68 -47.12 -0.10
CA VAL A 132 45.41 -47.56 1.11
C VAL A 132 46.47 -48.59 0.74
N ARG A 133 47.72 -48.31 1.13
CA ARG A 133 48.80 -49.30 1.16
C ARG A 133 48.87 -49.93 2.54
N ARG A 134 48.79 -51.26 2.60
CA ARG A 134 49.00 -52.06 3.81
C ARG A 134 50.38 -52.70 3.74
N ASP A 135 51.19 -52.44 4.75
CA ASP A 135 52.53 -53.01 4.93
C ASP A 135 52.66 -53.47 6.38
N GLY A 136 52.36 -54.75 6.62
CA GLY A 136 52.46 -55.34 7.95
C GLY A 136 51.31 -55.02 8.92
N THR A 137 50.26 -54.31 8.51
CA THR A 137 49.19 -53.83 9.41
C THR A 137 47.77 -53.92 8.83
N ALA A 138 46.79 -54.17 9.70
CA ALA A 138 45.35 -53.99 9.41
C ALA A 138 45.03 -52.53 9.09
N PHE A 139 43.91 -52.30 8.41
CA PHE A 139 43.38 -50.97 8.14
C PHE A 139 41.94 -50.84 8.64
N SER A 140 41.63 -49.70 9.27
CA SER A 140 40.28 -49.25 9.53
C SER A 140 40.22 -47.73 9.40
N GLY A 141 39.26 -47.21 8.64
CA GLY A 141 39.10 -45.77 8.45
C GLY A 141 37.75 -45.40 7.86
N SER A 142 37.38 -44.13 8.01
CA SER A 142 36.17 -43.55 7.44
C SER A 142 36.51 -42.42 6.46
N THR A 143 35.65 -42.23 5.47
CA THR A 143 35.67 -41.12 4.50
C THR A 143 34.26 -40.55 4.35
N GLN A 144 34.15 -39.34 3.81
CA GLN A 144 32.87 -38.68 3.58
C GLN A 144 32.73 -38.25 2.11
N VAL A 145 31.56 -38.52 1.52
CA VAL A 145 31.25 -38.13 0.14
C VAL A 145 29.94 -37.35 0.08
N GLY A 146 29.99 -36.19 -0.57
CA GLY A 146 28.81 -35.40 -0.89
C GLY A 146 28.08 -35.93 -2.13
N LEU A 147 26.77 -36.14 -2.02
CA LEU A 147 25.90 -36.54 -3.12
C LEU A 147 24.70 -35.59 -3.25
N SER A 148 24.38 -35.17 -4.47
CA SER A 148 23.23 -34.33 -4.78
C SER A 148 21.93 -35.15 -4.88
N LEU A 149 20.77 -34.47 -4.91
CA LEU A 149 19.48 -35.14 -5.12
C LEU A 149 19.44 -35.88 -6.47
N SER A 150 20.06 -35.34 -7.53
CA SER A 150 20.12 -35.99 -8.84
C SER A 150 21.00 -37.23 -8.85
N GLU A 151 21.97 -37.33 -7.94
CA GLU A 151 22.82 -38.51 -7.75
C GLU A 151 22.11 -39.60 -6.90
N ILE A 152 21.14 -39.24 -6.07
CA ILE A 152 20.45 -40.19 -5.17
C ILE A 152 19.09 -40.63 -5.72
N ASN A 153 18.31 -39.68 -6.22
CA ASN A 153 16.99 -39.85 -6.78
C ASN A 153 16.80 -38.97 -8.04
N PRO A 154 17.37 -39.40 -9.18
CA PRO A 154 17.26 -38.67 -10.45
C PRO A 154 15.81 -38.40 -10.92
N PRO A 155 14.85 -39.34 -10.76
CA PRO A 155 13.45 -39.07 -11.08
C PRO A 155 12.88 -37.90 -10.27
N LEU A 156 13.08 -37.88 -8.95
CA LEU A 156 12.59 -36.80 -8.10
C LEU A 156 13.26 -35.47 -8.42
N ALA A 157 14.57 -35.46 -8.69
CA ALA A 157 15.28 -34.24 -9.11
C ALA A 157 14.69 -33.65 -10.41
N ARG A 158 14.29 -34.50 -11.35
CA ARG A 158 13.64 -34.09 -12.60
C ARG A 158 12.22 -33.58 -12.36
N ASP A 159 11.45 -34.26 -11.51
CA ASP A 159 10.09 -33.87 -11.17
C ASP A 159 10.10 -32.47 -10.49
N VAL A 160 11.08 -32.20 -9.61
CA VAL A 160 11.30 -30.87 -9.01
C VAL A 160 11.65 -29.82 -10.06
N ALA A 161 12.60 -30.11 -10.96
CA ALA A 161 12.98 -29.17 -12.02
C ALA A 161 11.82 -28.85 -12.97
N ASN A 162 10.99 -29.84 -13.30
CA ASN A 162 9.79 -29.64 -14.11
C ASN A 162 8.77 -28.75 -13.39
N LEU A 163 8.55 -28.98 -12.09
CA LEU A 163 7.66 -28.16 -11.27
C LEU A 163 8.14 -26.71 -11.19
N GLU A 164 9.44 -26.47 -11.05
CA GLU A 164 10.02 -25.12 -11.05
C GLU A 164 9.75 -24.39 -12.38
N VAL A 165 9.88 -25.09 -13.52
CA VAL A 165 9.55 -24.53 -14.84
C VAL A 165 8.06 -24.21 -14.97
N GLU A 166 7.18 -25.10 -14.50
CA GLU A 166 5.73 -24.88 -14.52
C GLU A 166 5.32 -23.70 -13.63
N ILE A 167 5.89 -23.57 -12.42
CA ILE A 167 5.66 -22.43 -11.52
C ILE A 167 6.14 -21.12 -12.17
N ALA A 168 7.31 -21.13 -12.82
CA ALA A 168 7.83 -19.95 -13.52
C ALA A 168 6.93 -19.53 -14.69
N ALA A 169 6.41 -20.50 -15.44
CA ALA A 169 5.46 -20.27 -16.52
C ALA A 169 4.12 -19.70 -15.98
N GLU A 170 3.61 -20.25 -14.89
CA GLU A 170 2.38 -19.76 -14.23
C GLU A 170 2.58 -18.35 -13.69
N ARG A 171 3.73 -18.06 -13.06
CA ARG A 171 4.07 -16.71 -12.56
C ARG A 171 4.13 -15.70 -13.71
N LYS A 172 4.76 -16.07 -14.83
CA LYS A 172 4.79 -15.23 -16.04
C LYS A 172 3.39 -15.00 -16.59
N TRP A 173 2.56 -16.05 -16.66
CA TRP A 173 1.17 -15.94 -17.08
C TRP A 173 0.36 -15.03 -16.16
N LEU A 174 0.51 -15.15 -14.83
CA LEU A 174 -0.16 -14.29 -13.84
C LEU A 174 0.25 -12.83 -14.00
N ILE A 175 1.52 -12.54 -14.25
CA ILE A 175 2.01 -11.17 -14.49
C ILE A 175 1.44 -10.61 -15.81
N GLU A 176 1.47 -11.37 -16.90
CA GLU A 176 0.94 -10.96 -18.20
C GLU A 176 -0.57 -10.77 -18.20
N ASN A 177 -1.30 -11.58 -17.44
CA ASN A 177 -2.76 -11.49 -17.33
C ASN A 177 -3.23 -10.55 -16.21
N ALA A 178 -2.36 -10.16 -15.28
CA ALA A 178 -2.65 -9.10 -14.32
C ALA A 178 -2.89 -7.76 -15.04
N ALA A 179 -2.13 -7.47 -16.11
CA ALA A 179 -2.37 -6.29 -16.93
C ALA A 179 -3.73 -6.35 -17.65
N LYS A 180 -4.13 -7.53 -18.14
CA LYS A 180 -5.46 -7.73 -18.77
C LYS A 180 -6.60 -7.64 -17.76
N ALA A 181 -6.44 -8.21 -16.57
CA ALA A 181 -7.41 -8.11 -15.49
C ALA A 181 -7.53 -6.67 -14.97
N ALA A 182 -6.41 -5.95 -14.87
CA ALA A 182 -6.39 -4.52 -14.53
C ALA A 182 -7.09 -3.68 -15.61
N ASN A 183 -6.82 -3.93 -16.89
CA ASN A 183 -7.49 -3.23 -17.99
C ASN A 183 -8.99 -3.55 -18.09
N LEU A 184 -9.39 -4.81 -17.82
CA LEU A 184 -10.80 -5.19 -17.76
C LEU A 184 -11.50 -4.58 -16.53
N ALA A 185 -10.83 -4.50 -15.38
CA ALA A 185 -11.35 -3.83 -14.19
C ALA A 185 -11.45 -2.31 -14.41
N GLU A 186 -10.48 -1.70 -15.09
CA GLU A 186 -10.49 -0.29 -15.51
C GLU A 186 -11.65 -0.02 -16.47
N ARG A 187 -11.87 -0.88 -17.47
CA ARG A 187 -13.07 -0.79 -18.34
C ARG A 187 -14.37 -0.94 -17.56
N LEU A 188 -14.45 -1.85 -16.60
CA LEU A 188 -15.65 -2.03 -15.78
C LEU A 188 -15.93 -0.81 -14.89
N ASP A 189 -14.89 -0.21 -14.31
CA ASP A 189 -14.98 1.01 -13.49
C ASP A 189 -15.40 2.21 -14.34
N LEU A 190 -14.84 2.36 -15.55
CA LEU A 190 -15.26 3.38 -16.52
C LEU A 190 -16.72 3.20 -16.95
N LEU A 191 -17.19 1.96 -17.14
CA LEU A 191 -18.60 1.68 -17.43
C LEU A 191 -19.52 2.01 -16.24
N GLN A 192 -19.08 1.76 -15.00
CA GLN A 192 -19.82 2.17 -13.79
C GLN A 192 -19.84 3.70 -13.60
N GLN A 193 -18.75 4.38 -13.94
CA GLN A 193 -18.69 5.84 -13.93
C GLN A 193 -19.63 6.43 -14.99
N LEU A 194 -19.62 5.88 -16.21
CA LEU A 194 -20.59 6.25 -17.25
C LEU A 194 -22.04 6.06 -16.78
N ASP A 195 -22.37 4.93 -16.15
CA ASP A 195 -23.71 4.68 -15.59
C ASP A 195 -24.09 5.72 -14.53
N THR A 196 -23.14 6.08 -13.65
CA THR A 196 -23.35 7.11 -12.61
C THR A 196 -23.53 8.50 -13.22
N GLU A 197 -22.69 8.88 -14.18
CA GLU A 197 -22.78 10.17 -14.87
C GLU A 197 -24.08 10.29 -15.67
N LEU A 198 -24.54 9.22 -16.32
CA LEU A 198 -25.84 9.20 -16.99
C LEU A 198 -26.99 9.33 -15.99
N HIS A 199 -26.90 8.68 -14.82
CA HIS A 199 -27.93 8.80 -13.78
C HIS A 199 -27.99 10.22 -13.18
N ASP A 200 -26.82 10.82 -12.93
CA ASP A 200 -26.69 12.20 -12.47
C ASP A 200 -27.29 13.16 -13.52
N LEU A 201 -26.90 13.00 -14.78
CA LEU A 201 -27.41 13.79 -15.90
C LEU A 201 -28.94 13.76 -16.00
N VAL A 202 -29.56 12.59 -15.84
CA VAL A 202 -31.03 12.43 -15.86
C VAL A 202 -31.71 13.04 -14.62
N SER A 203 -30.98 13.18 -13.52
CA SER A 203 -31.50 13.77 -12.28
C SER A 203 -31.33 15.30 -12.19
N ARG A 204 -30.56 15.90 -13.10
CA ARG A 204 -30.28 17.35 -13.10
C ARG A 204 -31.39 18.15 -13.79
N PRO A 205 -31.67 19.37 -13.31
CA PRO A 205 -32.52 20.33 -14.03
C PRO A 205 -31.94 20.62 -15.43
N LEU A 206 -32.80 20.69 -16.45
CA LEU A 206 -32.40 20.83 -17.86
C LEU A 206 -31.59 22.10 -18.15
N ASP A 207 -31.77 23.17 -17.37
CA ASP A 207 -31.04 24.43 -17.49
C ASP A 207 -29.59 24.35 -16.98
N GLU A 208 -29.24 23.29 -16.26
CA GLU A 208 -27.89 23.03 -15.74
C GLU A 208 -27.05 22.10 -16.63
N ILE A 209 -27.62 21.55 -17.70
CA ILE A 209 -26.96 20.60 -18.61
C ILE A 209 -26.51 21.34 -19.87
N SER A 210 -25.19 21.44 -20.10
CA SER A 210 -24.64 22.12 -21.27
C SER A 210 -24.30 21.15 -22.42
N GLU A 211 -24.27 21.64 -23.66
CA GLU A 211 -23.79 20.84 -24.82
C GLU A 211 -22.38 20.29 -24.62
N ILE A 212 -21.54 21.02 -23.87
CA ILE A 212 -20.15 20.66 -23.63
C ILE A 212 -20.04 19.52 -22.62
N ASP A 213 -20.88 19.51 -21.57
CA ASP A 213 -20.93 18.39 -20.61
C ASP A 213 -21.30 17.08 -21.32
N LEU A 214 -22.21 17.19 -22.26
CA LEU A 214 -22.76 16.12 -23.10
C LEU A 214 -21.71 15.56 -24.08
N ASP A 215 -20.99 16.43 -24.80
CA ASP A 215 -19.91 16.03 -25.70
C ASP A 215 -18.70 15.46 -24.92
N ALA A 216 -18.44 15.98 -23.71
CA ALA A 216 -17.38 15.51 -22.83
C ALA A 216 -17.65 14.13 -22.19
N ILE A 217 -18.90 13.67 -22.13
CA ILE A 217 -19.25 12.29 -21.77
C ILE A 217 -18.93 11.36 -22.96
N LEU A 218 -19.33 11.75 -24.18
CA LEU A 218 -19.08 10.95 -25.38
C LEU A 218 -17.59 10.77 -25.69
N GLU A 219 -16.80 11.84 -25.58
CA GLU A 219 -15.37 11.79 -25.85
C GLU A 219 -14.62 10.92 -24.83
N ARG A 220 -15.05 10.92 -23.58
CA ARG A 220 -14.40 10.22 -22.46
C ARG A 220 -14.64 8.71 -22.46
N TYR A 221 -15.80 8.27 -22.96
CA TYR A 221 -16.18 6.85 -22.97
C TYR A 221 -16.18 6.23 -24.38
N GLY A 222 -15.86 7.00 -25.43
CA GLY A 222 -15.87 6.55 -26.82
C GLY A 222 -15.02 5.32 -27.14
N ASP A 223 -13.95 5.08 -26.38
CA ASP A 223 -13.06 3.90 -26.53
C ASP A 223 -13.45 2.72 -25.61
N VAL A 224 -14.45 2.93 -24.75
CA VAL A 224 -14.92 2.00 -23.71
C VAL A 224 -16.21 1.29 -24.14
N VAL A 225 -17.14 2.02 -24.76
CA VAL A 225 -18.42 1.49 -25.24
C VAL A 225 -18.33 0.98 -26.68
N ASP A 226 -19.17 0.01 -27.05
CA ASP A 226 -19.25 -0.46 -28.43
C ASP A 226 -19.95 0.56 -29.35
N GLU A 227 -19.75 0.40 -30.66
CA GLU A 227 -20.28 1.30 -31.70
C GLU A 227 -21.80 1.52 -31.61
N ALA A 228 -22.55 0.47 -31.25
CA ALA A 228 -24.01 0.54 -31.16
C ALA A 228 -24.46 1.32 -29.93
N THR A 229 -23.78 1.12 -28.80
CA THR A 229 -24.02 1.86 -27.55
C THR A 229 -23.64 3.32 -27.71
N ARG A 230 -22.54 3.60 -28.43
CA ARG A 230 -22.13 4.96 -28.78
C ARG A 230 -23.19 5.68 -29.62
N ALA A 231 -23.71 5.04 -30.66
CA ALA A 231 -24.75 5.63 -31.50
C ALA A 231 -26.05 5.92 -30.71
N ALA A 232 -26.41 5.06 -29.77
CA ALA A 232 -27.57 5.26 -28.90
C ALA A 232 -27.36 6.44 -27.92
N LEU A 233 -26.15 6.58 -27.36
CA LEU A 233 -25.76 7.73 -26.55
C LEU A 233 -25.82 9.03 -27.34
N GLU A 234 -25.21 9.06 -28.53
CA GLU A 234 -25.23 10.23 -29.44
C GLU A 234 -26.66 10.68 -29.76
N GLN A 235 -27.59 9.73 -29.95
CA GLN A 235 -29.00 10.03 -30.19
C GLN A 235 -29.71 10.58 -28.93
N LEU A 236 -29.52 9.97 -27.77
CA LEU A 236 -30.06 10.45 -26.48
C LEU A 236 -29.60 11.89 -26.21
N LEU A 237 -28.32 12.15 -26.47
CA LEU A 237 -27.66 13.44 -26.32
C LEU A 237 -28.24 14.48 -27.26
N ALA A 238 -28.46 14.14 -28.53
CA ALA A 238 -29.13 15.02 -29.49
C ALA A 238 -30.56 15.39 -29.05
N ASP A 239 -31.32 14.42 -28.53
CA ASP A 239 -32.69 14.62 -28.04
C ASP A 239 -32.72 15.50 -26.76
N LEU A 240 -31.71 15.37 -25.90
CA LEU A 240 -31.56 16.20 -24.70
C LEU A 240 -31.21 17.66 -25.08
N LYS A 241 -30.24 17.86 -25.99
CA LYS A 241 -29.85 19.17 -26.52
C LYS A 241 -31.05 19.90 -27.12
N LYS A 242 -31.89 19.18 -27.87
CA LYS A 242 -33.16 19.67 -28.42
C LYS A 242 -34.10 20.15 -27.30
N SER A 243 -34.30 19.33 -26.26
CA SER A 243 -35.19 19.64 -25.14
C SER A 243 -34.72 20.86 -24.32
N VAL A 244 -33.41 21.02 -24.13
CA VAL A 244 -32.81 22.20 -23.47
C VAL A 244 -33.00 23.47 -24.30
N GLN A 245 -32.86 23.37 -25.62
CA GLN A 245 -33.10 24.47 -26.54
C GLN A 245 -34.57 24.91 -26.51
N ASP A 246 -35.49 23.94 -26.62
CA ASP A 246 -36.93 24.17 -26.58
C ASP A 246 -37.35 24.82 -25.24
N LEU A 247 -36.74 24.41 -24.12
CA LEU A 247 -36.99 25.02 -22.80
C LEU A 247 -36.48 26.47 -22.70
N LYS A 248 -35.32 26.78 -23.28
CA LYS A 248 -34.79 28.16 -23.33
C LYS A 248 -35.68 29.08 -24.15
N ASP A 249 -36.19 28.58 -25.27
CA ASP A 249 -37.12 29.30 -26.13
C ASP A 249 -38.47 29.53 -25.43
N GLU A 250 -38.96 28.53 -24.69
CA GLU A 250 -40.19 28.63 -23.89
C GLU A 250 -40.02 29.60 -22.71
N LEU A 251 -38.86 29.61 -22.03
CA LEU A 251 -38.55 30.53 -20.93
C LEU A 251 -38.44 31.98 -21.42
N ALA A 252 -37.83 32.20 -22.59
CA ALA A 252 -37.78 33.52 -23.23
C ALA A 252 -39.18 34.02 -23.61
N SER A 253 -40.02 33.14 -24.16
CA SER A 253 -41.43 33.41 -24.48
C SER A 253 -42.27 33.70 -23.24
N LEU A 254 -42.06 32.95 -22.14
CA LEU A 254 -42.72 33.17 -20.85
C LEU A 254 -42.29 34.49 -20.20
N LEU A 255 -41.02 34.87 -20.25
CA LEU A 255 -40.54 36.16 -19.74
C LEU A 255 -41.09 37.34 -20.55
N GLU A 256 -41.24 37.18 -21.87
CA GLU A 256 -41.89 38.16 -22.75
C GLU A 256 -43.40 38.28 -22.42
N HIS A 257 -44.10 37.16 -22.21
CA HIS A 257 -45.51 37.15 -21.81
C HIS A 257 -45.75 37.68 -20.39
N PHE A 258 -44.87 37.36 -19.44
CA PHE A 258 -44.97 37.84 -18.06
C PHE A 258 -44.63 39.33 -17.96
N GLY A 259 -43.68 39.81 -18.77
CA GLY A 259 -43.42 41.24 -18.95
C GLY A 259 -44.65 41.98 -19.49
N ALA A 260 -45.27 41.47 -20.55
CA ALA A 260 -46.49 42.05 -21.13
C ALA A 260 -47.71 41.99 -20.18
N GLN A 261 -47.83 40.94 -19.35
CA GLN A 261 -48.89 40.82 -18.35
C GLN A 261 -48.65 41.71 -17.12
N ALA A 262 -47.39 41.91 -16.71
CA ALA A 262 -47.02 42.85 -15.66
C ALA A 262 -47.27 44.30 -16.09
N ASP A 263 -46.96 44.65 -17.36
CA ASP A 263 -47.29 45.94 -17.96
C ASP A 263 -48.81 46.16 -18.01
N ALA A 264 -49.59 45.15 -18.39
CA ALA A 264 -51.04 45.23 -18.40
C ALA A 264 -51.67 45.39 -17.00
N VAL A 265 -51.08 44.80 -15.95
CA VAL A 265 -51.53 44.94 -14.56
C VAL A 265 -51.07 46.28 -13.95
N ALA A 266 -49.87 46.76 -14.28
CA ALA A 266 -49.37 48.07 -13.87
C ALA A 266 -50.21 49.21 -14.48
N ASP A 267 -50.61 49.09 -15.76
CA ASP A 267 -51.53 50.03 -16.39
C ASP A 267 -52.94 49.98 -15.80
N LEU A 268 -53.43 48.79 -15.40
CA LEU A 268 -54.75 48.63 -14.77
C LEU A 268 -54.80 49.22 -13.36
N VAL A 269 -53.72 49.12 -12.58
CA VAL A 269 -53.64 49.60 -11.18
C VAL A 269 -53.28 51.09 -11.10
N THR A 270 -52.46 51.61 -12.03
CA THR A 270 -52.11 53.04 -12.06
C THR A 270 -53.16 53.90 -12.77
N GLY A 271 -53.99 53.32 -13.64
CA GLY A 271 -55.08 54.00 -14.33
C GLY A 271 -56.18 54.53 -13.40
N GLU A 272 -56.59 53.74 -12.40
CA GLU A 272 -57.62 54.17 -11.42
C GLU A 272 -57.08 55.17 -10.39
N ALA A 273 -55.81 55.02 -9.96
CA ALA A 273 -55.17 55.95 -9.02
C ALA A 273 -54.91 57.34 -9.63
N ARG A 274 -54.48 57.41 -10.89
CA ARG A 274 -54.31 58.67 -11.64
C ARG A 274 -55.65 59.35 -11.93
N ALA A 275 -56.73 58.59 -12.13
CA ALA A 275 -58.08 59.13 -12.29
C ALA A 275 -58.64 59.74 -10.97
N ALA A 276 -58.13 59.32 -9.82
CA ALA A 276 -58.49 59.83 -8.49
C ALA A 276 -57.59 61.00 -8.01
N GLY A 277 -56.62 61.44 -8.81
CA GLY A 277 -55.76 62.59 -8.50
C GLY A 277 -54.51 62.29 -7.68
N PHE A 278 -54.14 61.02 -7.51
CA PHE A 278 -52.95 60.58 -6.79
C PHE A 278 -51.80 60.29 -7.78
N SER A 279 -50.59 60.81 -7.51
CA SER A 279 -49.45 60.68 -8.42
C SER A 279 -48.38 59.74 -7.85
N PRO A 280 -48.24 58.50 -8.37
CA PRO A 280 -47.20 57.55 -7.93
C PRO A 280 -45.78 58.07 -8.14
N ASP A 281 -45.63 59.06 -9.01
CA ASP A 281 -44.38 59.68 -9.41
C ASP A 281 -44.05 60.95 -8.57
N ASP A 282 -44.91 61.32 -7.60
CA ASP A 282 -44.67 62.43 -6.66
C ASP A 282 -44.20 61.89 -5.28
N PRO A 283 -42.89 61.98 -4.96
CA PRO A 283 -42.34 61.46 -3.71
C PRO A 283 -42.81 62.20 -2.45
N PHE A 284 -43.48 63.36 -2.57
CA PHE A 284 -44.01 64.09 -1.41
C PHE A 284 -45.36 63.56 -0.89
N GLU A 285 -46.06 62.68 -1.62
CA GLU A 285 -47.32 62.08 -1.17
C GLU A 285 -47.15 60.88 -0.20
N TYR A 286 -45.90 60.46 0.08
CA TYR A 286 -45.58 59.24 0.83
C TYR A 286 -44.64 59.44 2.03
N SER A 287 -44.82 60.48 2.84
CA SER A 287 -43.94 60.67 4.00
C SER A 287 -44.31 59.76 5.19
N LEU A 288 -43.42 58.84 5.58
CA LEU A 288 -43.28 58.37 6.98
C LEU A 288 -41.79 58.12 7.31
N THR A 289 -41.45 58.38 8.57
CA THR A 289 -40.16 58.84 9.11
C THR A 289 -39.10 57.77 9.45
N SER A 290 -37.83 58.11 9.14
CA SER A 290 -36.50 57.81 9.73
C SER A 290 -36.27 56.63 10.71
N SER A 291 -35.24 55.79 10.43
CA SER A 291 -34.11 55.54 11.36
C SER A 291 -32.89 54.90 10.67
N GLU A 292 -31.69 55.30 11.14
CA GLU A 292 -30.36 55.24 10.52
C GLU A 292 -29.51 54.01 10.93
N VAL A 293 -28.73 53.45 9.98
CA VAL A 293 -27.32 52.96 10.15
C VAL A 293 -26.61 53.05 8.77
N PRO A 294 -25.33 53.52 8.64
CA PRO A 294 -24.79 53.93 7.34
C PRO A 294 -24.29 52.76 6.47
N TRP A 295 -24.91 52.64 5.30
CA TRP A 295 -24.52 51.87 4.12
C TRP A 295 -23.56 52.71 3.26
N VAL A 296 -22.66 52.09 2.51
CA VAL A 296 -22.01 52.78 1.37
C VAL A 296 -23.03 52.79 0.25
N GLU A 297 -23.73 53.92 0.08
CA GLU A 297 -24.75 54.07 -0.95
C GLU A 297 -24.16 53.82 -2.34
N VAL A 298 -24.66 52.76 -2.99
CA VAL A 298 -24.85 52.79 -4.44
C VAL A 298 -25.78 53.95 -4.69
N PRO A 299 -25.39 55.00 -5.44
CA PRO A 299 -26.18 56.21 -5.58
C PRO A 299 -27.61 55.85 -5.99
N ASP A 300 -28.60 56.34 -5.25
CA ASP A 300 -29.99 56.21 -5.63
C ASP A 300 -30.23 57.03 -6.91
N VAL A 301 -30.06 56.38 -8.05
CA VAL A 301 -30.30 56.95 -9.38
C VAL A 301 -31.71 56.65 -9.88
N SER A 302 -32.58 56.05 -9.06
CA SER A 302 -33.95 55.70 -9.46
C SER A 302 -34.79 56.92 -9.87
N GLY A 303 -34.43 58.12 -9.37
CA GLY A 303 -35.05 59.40 -9.74
C GLY A 303 -34.39 60.16 -10.91
N ALA A 304 -33.30 59.65 -11.51
CA ALA A 304 -32.66 60.32 -12.63
C ALA A 304 -33.37 59.98 -13.95
N ALA A 305 -33.84 60.99 -14.68
CA ALA A 305 -34.48 60.79 -15.98
C ALA A 305 -33.54 60.08 -16.97
N GLY A 306 -33.94 58.88 -17.42
CA GLY A 306 -33.14 58.01 -18.27
C GLY A 306 -32.10 57.18 -17.52
N ALA A 307 -32.23 57.01 -16.20
CA ALA A 307 -31.48 55.98 -15.47
C ALA A 307 -31.79 54.60 -16.07
N PHE A 308 -30.75 53.77 -16.20
CA PHE A 308 -30.82 52.44 -16.83
C PHE A 308 -31.01 52.43 -18.36
N GLU A 309 -31.00 53.60 -19.03
CA GLU A 309 -30.88 53.68 -20.50
C GLU A 309 -29.44 53.38 -20.98
N PRO A 310 -29.23 52.94 -22.23
CA PRO A 310 -27.91 52.70 -22.80
C PRO A 310 -26.96 53.90 -22.62
N GLY A 311 -25.81 53.68 -21.97
CA GLY A 311 -24.81 54.71 -21.68
C GLY A 311 -25.02 55.49 -20.37
N LYS A 312 -26.09 55.23 -19.62
CA LYS A 312 -26.39 55.82 -18.30
C LYS A 312 -26.69 54.79 -17.21
N ASP A 313 -26.70 53.51 -17.54
CA ASP A 313 -26.92 52.41 -16.60
C ASP A 313 -25.67 52.18 -15.70
N PRO A 314 -25.76 52.40 -14.38
CA PRO A 314 -24.64 52.16 -13.47
C PRO A 314 -24.25 50.68 -13.36
N TYR A 315 -25.20 49.75 -13.56
CA TYR A 315 -24.91 48.31 -13.52
C TYR A 315 -24.18 47.86 -14.78
N ALA A 316 -24.58 48.34 -15.96
CA ALA A 316 -23.81 48.14 -17.19
C ALA A 316 -22.40 48.74 -17.09
N GLY A 317 -22.25 49.95 -16.55
CA GLY A 317 -20.93 50.57 -16.34
C GLY A 317 -20.04 49.79 -15.38
N TYR A 318 -20.61 49.25 -14.30
CA TYR A 318 -19.90 48.34 -13.39
C TYR A 318 -19.50 47.03 -14.09
N ALA A 319 -20.41 46.43 -14.86
CA ALA A 319 -20.12 45.22 -15.64
C ALA A 319 -19.00 45.46 -16.67
N ASP A 320 -19.01 46.61 -17.35
CA ASP A 320 -17.95 46.99 -18.30
C ASP A 320 -16.59 47.11 -17.60
N ALA A 321 -16.54 47.76 -16.43
CA ALA A 321 -15.30 47.88 -15.65
C ALA A 321 -14.76 46.51 -15.17
N VAL A 322 -15.65 45.60 -14.77
CA VAL A 322 -15.26 44.24 -14.37
C VAL A 322 -14.75 43.45 -15.58
N ILE A 323 -15.45 43.51 -16.72
CA ILE A 323 -15.02 42.82 -17.95
C ILE A 323 -13.68 43.40 -18.44
N GLU A 324 -13.48 44.71 -18.36
CA GLU A 324 -12.21 45.36 -18.71
C GLU A 324 -11.07 44.85 -17.82
N ALA A 325 -11.27 44.78 -16.50
CA ALA A 325 -10.29 44.23 -15.57
C ALA A 325 -9.96 42.77 -15.89
N LEU A 326 -10.98 41.92 -16.08
CA LEU A 326 -10.79 40.50 -16.43
C LEU A 326 -10.11 40.32 -17.80
N SER A 327 -10.35 41.23 -18.75
CA SER A 327 -9.75 41.17 -20.07
C SER A 327 -8.24 41.48 -20.05
N GLN A 328 -7.74 42.24 -19.07
CA GLN A 328 -6.30 42.50 -18.91
C GLN A 328 -5.51 41.23 -18.58
N ASP A 329 -6.17 40.25 -17.96
CA ASP A 329 -5.58 38.97 -17.57
C ASP A 329 -5.63 37.93 -18.70
N VAL A 330 -6.24 38.27 -19.85
CA VAL A 330 -6.45 37.37 -21.00
C VAL A 330 -5.55 37.78 -22.17
N GLN A 331 -4.78 36.82 -22.69
CA GLN A 331 -4.00 36.99 -23.92
C GLN A 331 -4.22 35.80 -24.87
N GLY A 332 -4.57 36.08 -26.12
CA GLY A 332 -4.76 35.05 -27.15
C GLY A 332 -5.90 34.08 -26.85
N GLY A 333 -6.94 34.53 -26.14
CA GLY A 333 -8.08 33.69 -25.73
C GLY A 333 -7.76 32.75 -24.57
N LYS A 334 -6.67 32.98 -23.83
CA LYS A 334 -6.30 32.24 -22.61
C LYS A 334 -6.01 33.19 -21.47
N VAL A 335 -6.35 32.77 -20.25
CA VAL A 335 -6.02 33.52 -19.03
C VAL A 335 -4.55 33.30 -18.69
N ILE A 336 -3.74 34.35 -18.77
CA ILE A 336 -2.30 34.33 -18.48
C ILE A 336 -1.97 34.74 -17.04
N LEU A 337 -2.83 35.54 -16.42
CA LEU A 337 -2.71 35.95 -15.01
C LEU A 337 -3.81 35.29 -14.19
N ARG A 338 -3.76 33.96 -14.06
CA ARG A 338 -4.83 33.15 -13.44
C ARG A 338 -5.16 33.58 -12.00
N GLY A 339 -4.16 33.98 -11.21
CA GLY A 339 -4.38 34.44 -9.84
C GLY A 339 -5.15 35.77 -9.75
N ASP A 340 -4.80 36.72 -10.60
CA ASP A 340 -5.46 38.03 -10.68
C ASP A 340 -6.88 37.88 -11.22
N PHE A 341 -7.06 37.03 -12.25
CA PHE A 341 -8.38 36.71 -12.81
C PHE A 341 -9.34 36.14 -11.77
N VAL A 342 -8.91 35.13 -10.99
CA VAL A 342 -9.72 34.54 -9.90
C VAL A 342 -10.05 35.59 -8.83
N THR A 343 -9.09 36.45 -8.49
CA THR A 343 -9.28 37.53 -7.51
C THR A 343 -10.35 38.52 -7.97
N ASN A 344 -10.30 38.92 -9.24
CA ASN A 344 -11.26 39.82 -9.85
C ASN A 344 -12.66 39.19 -9.94
N VAL A 345 -12.78 37.91 -10.31
CA VAL A 345 -14.06 37.17 -10.30
C VAL A 345 -14.65 37.10 -8.89
N ARG A 346 -13.84 36.79 -7.87
CA ARG A 346 -14.30 36.71 -6.47
C ARG A 346 -14.77 38.07 -5.96
N ALA A 347 -14.01 39.12 -6.22
CA ALA A 347 -14.40 40.48 -5.85
C ALA A 347 -15.73 40.87 -6.50
N TRP A 348 -15.91 40.57 -7.80
CA TRP A 348 -17.16 40.81 -8.50
C TRP A 348 -18.34 40.08 -7.87
N ARG A 349 -18.21 38.78 -7.56
CA ARG A 349 -19.29 38.00 -6.93
C ARG A 349 -19.63 38.49 -5.53
N SER A 350 -18.62 38.82 -4.72
CA SER A 350 -18.83 39.39 -3.39
C SER A 350 -19.58 40.72 -3.46
N ASN A 351 -19.21 41.59 -4.41
CA ASN A 351 -19.91 42.85 -4.64
C ASN A 351 -21.34 42.63 -5.15
N THR A 352 -21.53 41.66 -6.04
CA THR A 352 -22.87 41.29 -6.57
C THR A 352 -23.78 40.83 -5.44
N ALA A 353 -23.31 39.95 -4.56
CA ALA A 353 -24.07 39.50 -3.39
C ALA A 353 -24.38 40.64 -2.41
N ALA A 354 -23.46 41.60 -2.24
CA ALA A 354 -23.72 42.79 -1.42
C ALA A 354 -24.80 43.68 -2.06
N ILE A 355 -24.78 43.87 -3.38
CA ILE A 355 -25.79 44.63 -4.13
C ILE A 355 -27.15 43.91 -4.07
N GLU A 356 -27.21 42.60 -4.25
CA GLU A 356 -28.44 41.80 -4.09
C GLU A 356 -29.06 42.01 -2.70
N LYS A 357 -28.23 41.97 -1.66
CA LYS A 357 -28.67 42.24 -0.28
C LYS A 357 -29.15 43.69 -0.10
N ALA A 358 -28.53 44.66 -0.77
CA ALA A 358 -28.96 46.05 -0.79
C ALA A 358 -30.35 46.19 -1.39
N LEU A 359 -30.53 45.62 -2.59
CA LEU A 359 -31.77 45.68 -3.35
C LEU A 359 -32.90 44.98 -2.57
N ALA A 360 -32.63 43.82 -1.98
CA ALA A 360 -33.58 43.10 -1.14
C ALA A 360 -33.98 43.86 0.15
N ALA A 361 -33.13 44.77 0.64
CA ALA A 361 -33.40 45.58 1.83
C ALA A 361 -34.16 46.88 1.53
N ARG A 362 -34.31 47.27 0.26
CA ARG A 362 -35.05 48.48 -0.15
C ARG A 362 -36.55 48.24 -0.13
N VAL A 363 -37.30 49.26 0.30
CA VAL A 363 -38.77 49.21 0.40
C VAL A 363 -39.44 49.10 -0.99
N SER A 364 -38.78 49.63 -2.02
CA SER A 364 -39.16 49.48 -3.42
C SER A 364 -37.93 49.50 -4.32
N VAL A 365 -37.93 48.67 -5.36
CA VAL A 365 -36.91 48.62 -6.42
C VAL A 365 -37.68 48.62 -7.74
N SER A 366 -37.29 49.46 -8.70
CA SER A 366 -37.97 49.52 -9.99
C SER A 366 -37.68 48.26 -10.83
N GLN A 367 -38.60 47.90 -11.72
CA GLN A 367 -38.40 46.79 -12.65
C GLN A 367 -37.23 47.05 -13.60
N ALA A 368 -37.05 48.31 -14.01
CA ALA A 368 -35.92 48.75 -14.83
C ALA A 368 -34.58 48.54 -14.10
N GLU A 369 -34.50 48.91 -12.83
CA GLU A 369 -33.30 48.70 -11.99
C GLU A 369 -32.98 47.22 -11.81
N THR A 370 -34.00 46.39 -11.52
CA THR A 370 -33.85 44.93 -11.37
C THR A 370 -33.37 44.30 -12.67
N SER A 371 -33.94 44.70 -13.80
CA SER A 371 -33.58 44.18 -15.12
C SER A 371 -32.16 44.58 -15.52
N ALA A 372 -31.77 45.83 -15.25
CA ALA A 372 -30.42 46.33 -15.50
C ALA A 372 -29.37 45.59 -14.66
N PHE A 373 -29.66 45.38 -13.37
CA PHE A 373 -28.80 44.59 -12.48
C PHE A 373 -28.62 43.14 -12.96
N LEU A 374 -29.72 42.46 -13.32
CA LEU A 374 -29.67 41.09 -13.85
C LEU A 374 -28.92 41.00 -15.18
N GLN A 375 -29.14 41.95 -16.10
CA GLN A 375 -28.42 41.99 -17.37
C GLN A 375 -26.90 42.21 -17.16
N ALA A 376 -26.51 43.07 -16.24
CA ALA A 376 -25.12 43.26 -15.86
C ALA A 376 -24.48 41.98 -15.31
N GLN A 377 -25.20 41.26 -14.42
CA GLN A 377 -24.76 39.98 -13.88
C GLN A 377 -24.61 38.93 -14.99
N ILE A 378 -25.57 38.83 -15.92
CA ILE A 378 -25.53 37.91 -17.06
C ILE A 378 -24.34 38.22 -17.97
N ARG A 379 -24.05 39.49 -18.25
CA ARG A 379 -22.91 39.90 -19.10
C ARG A 379 -21.58 39.46 -18.51
N VAL A 380 -21.33 39.78 -17.24
CA VAL A 380 -20.08 39.37 -16.57
C VAL A 380 -20.00 37.85 -16.44
N THR A 381 -21.09 37.18 -16.08
CA THR A 381 -21.16 35.71 -16.02
C THR A 381 -20.84 35.08 -17.38
N GLY A 382 -21.40 35.63 -18.46
CA GLY A 382 -21.15 35.17 -19.82
C GLY A 382 -19.69 35.32 -20.24
N PHE A 383 -19.01 36.38 -19.77
CA PHE A 383 -17.57 36.54 -19.99
C PHE A 383 -16.75 35.52 -19.18
N VAL A 384 -17.04 35.37 -17.88
CA VAL A 384 -16.32 34.44 -17.00
C VAL A 384 -16.46 32.99 -17.48
N ARG A 385 -17.66 32.59 -17.95
CA ARG A 385 -17.95 31.24 -18.46
C ARG A 385 -17.16 30.85 -19.71
N GLN A 386 -16.49 31.79 -20.38
CA GLN A 386 -15.56 31.46 -21.47
C GLN A 386 -14.26 30.85 -20.96
N TYR A 387 -13.95 31.02 -19.67
CA TYR A 387 -12.66 30.65 -19.09
C TYR A 387 -12.77 29.78 -17.84
N MET A 388 -13.88 29.88 -17.09
CA MET A 388 -14.10 29.15 -15.85
C MET A 388 -15.48 28.47 -15.84
N ASP A 389 -15.58 27.32 -15.16
CA ASP A 389 -16.86 26.67 -14.88
C ASP A 389 -17.62 27.35 -13.71
N ALA A 390 -18.84 26.88 -13.45
CA ALA A 390 -19.68 27.41 -12.38
C ALA A 390 -19.07 27.22 -10.97
N SER A 391 -18.15 26.26 -10.84
CA SER A 391 -17.43 25.94 -9.62
C SER A 391 -16.07 26.65 -9.55
N ASP A 392 -15.83 27.70 -10.33
CA ASP A 392 -14.58 28.47 -10.32
C ASP A 392 -13.31 27.68 -10.65
N TRP A 393 -13.41 26.63 -11.46
CA TRP A 393 -12.24 26.00 -12.08
C TRP A 393 -12.04 26.52 -13.48
N PHE A 394 -10.78 26.77 -13.85
CA PHE A 394 -10.46 27.08 -15.23
C PHE A 394 -10.83 25.90 -16.15
N LEU A 395 -11.42 26.19 -17.30
CA LEU A 395 -11.84 25.18 -18.29
C LEU A 395 -10.64 24.42 -18.85
N ASP A 396 -9.46 25.04 -18.89
CA ASP A 396 -8.19 24.46 -19.30
C ASP A 396 -7.33 23.98 -18.11
N SER A 397 -7.96 23.78 -16.94
CA SER A 397 -7.28 23.24 -15.75
C SER A 397 -6.76 21.82 -16.01
N PRO A 398 -5.51 21.50 -15.66
CA PRO A 398 -4.97 20.15 -15.79
C PRO A 398 -5.48 19.19 -14.69
N ILE A 399 -6.37 19.66 -13.82
CA ILE A 399 -6.90 18.89 -12.69
C ILE A 399 -8.10 18.05 -13.15
N PRO A 400 -8.07 16.72 -12.96
CA PRO A 400 -9.19 15.85 -13.29
C PRO A 400 -10.50 16.27 -12.61
N ALA A 401 -11.62 16.17 -13.34
CA ALA A 401 -12.93 16.61 -12.88
C ALA A 401 -13.37 15.93 -11.56
N ASP A 402 -13.03 14.65 -11.38
CA ASP A 402 -13.33 13.91 -10.15
C ASP A 402 -12.60 14.49 -8.93
N VAL A 403 -11.36 14.95 -9.11
CA VAL A 403 -10.56 15.59 -8.08
C VAL A 403 -11.12 16.98 -7.75
N ARG A 404 -11.54 17.73 -8.77
CA ARG A 404 -12.21 19.03 -8.60
C ARG A 404 -13.47 18.88 -7.74
N ALA A 405 -14.30 17.89 -8.06
CA ALA A 405 -15.51 17.55 -7.29
C ALA A 405 -15.19 17.11 -5.85
N GLN A 406 -14.11 16.36 -5.63
CA GLN A 406 -13.67 15.98 -4.29
C GLN A 406 -13.20 17.18 -3.45
N VAL A 407 -12.50 18.13 -4.07
CA VAL A 407 -12.05 19.36 -3.40
C VAL A 407 -13.25 20.23 -3.02
N ASP A 408 -14.16 20.50 -3.96
CA ASP A 408 -15.33 21.35 -3.73
C ASP A 408 -16.44 20.69 -2.90
N GLY A 409 -16.48 19.37 -2.86
CA GLY A 409 -17.47 18.59 -2.12
C GLY A 409 -16.91 18.07 -0.81
N VAL A 410 -16.30 16.89 -0.86
CA VAL A 410 -15.91 16.13 0.35
C VAL A 410 -14.91 16.90 1.21
N LEU A 411 -13.86 17.46 0.61
CA LEU A 411 -12.81 18.16 1.36
C LEU A 411 -13.28 19.52 1.85
N LYS A 412 -14.06 20.28 1.06
CA LYS A 412 -14.66 21.54 1.51
C LYS A 412 -15.63 21.35 2.67
N ASN A 413 -16.43 20.29 2.65
CA ASN A 413 -17.32 19.97 3.77
C ASN A 413 -16.56 19.62 5.06
N ALA A 414 -15.39 18.98 4.93
CA ALA A 414 -14.57 18.59 6.08
C ALA A 414 -13.61 19.71 6.57
N PHE A 415 -13.12 20.55 5.66
CA PHE A 415 -11.98 21.45 5.88
C PHE A 415 -12.10 22.82 5.20
N ALA A 416 -13.32 23.28 4.89
CA ALA A 416 -13.68 24.57 4.29
C ALA A 416 -12.52 25.47 3.80
N GLU A 417 -11.91 26.27 4.69
CA GLU A 417 -10.84 27.23 4.35
C GLU A 417 -9.61 26.57 3.69
N MET A 418 -9.18 25.39 4.16
CA MET A 418 -8.04 24.68 3.58
C MET A 418 -8.36 24.12 2.20
N ALA A 419 -9.59 23.68 1.95
CA ALA A 419 -9.99 23.19 0.63
C ALA A 419 -10.00 24.32 -0.41
N GLU A 420 -10.43 25.52 -0.02
CA GLU A 420 -10.37 26.71 -0.89
C GLU A 420 -8.92 27.11 -1.21
N GLN A 421 -8.02 27.11 -0.22
CA GLN A 421 -6.59 27.38 -0.46
C GLN A 421 -5.96 26.34 -1.39
N MET A 422 -6.34 25.07 -1.24
CA MET A 422 -5.89 24.00 -2.12
C MET A 422 -6.36 24.24 -3.55
N LYS A 423 -7.65 24.56 -3.74
CA LYS A 423 -8.25 24.88 -5.04
C LYS A 423 -7.56 26.06 -5.73
N GLU A 424 -7.31 27.15 -5.02
CA GLU A 424 -6.57 28.31 -5.54
C GLU A 424 -5.19 27.89 -6.07
N SER A 425 -4.47 27.09 -5.28
CA SER A 425 -3.14 26.59 -5.65
C SER A 425 -3.17 25.63 -6.85
N LEU A 426 -4.25 24.85 -7.00
CA LEU A 426 -4.41 23.93 -8.12
C LEU A 426 -4.85 24.64 -9.41
N ASN A 427 -5.64 25.70 -9.30
CA ASN A 427 -6.11 26.48 -10.45
C ASN A 427 -4.97 27.19 -11.19
N VAL A 428 -3.86 27.49 -10.52
CA VAL A 428 -2.67 28.09 -11.15
C VAL A 428 -1.78 27.06 -11.86
N TRP A 429 -2.10 25.77 -11.83
CA TRP A 429 -1.30 24.75 -12.52
C TRP A 429 -1.48 24.83 -14.04
N GLU A 430 -0.36 24.82 -14.76
CA GLU A 430 -0.33 24.80 -16.22
C GLU A 430 0.08 23.42 -16.76
N ALA A 431 -0.45 23.05 -17.93
CA ALA A 431 -0.23 21.74 -18.54
C ALA A 431 1.25 21.45 -18.93
N ILE A 432 2.08 22.48 -19.08
CA ILE A 432 3.49 22.36 -19.49
C ILE A 432 4.42 22.08 -18.28
N ALA A 433 3.99 22.38 -17.06
CA ALA A 433 4.75 22.14 -15.82
C ALA A 433 4.59 20.70 -15.27
N LEU A 434 3.90 19.82 -16.01
CA LEU A 434 3.42 18.53 -15.49
C LEU A 434 4.47 17.41 -15.58
N GLY A 435 5.21 17.21 -14.49
CA GLY A 435 6.03 16.02 -14.27
C GLY A 435 5.25 14.84 -13.67
N PRO A 436 5.86 13.64 -13.56
CA PRO A 436 5.25 12.45 -12.97
C PRO A 436 4.84 12.58 -11.49
N GLU A 437 5.32 13.62 -10.79
CA GLU A 437 4.95 13.97 -9.41
C GLU A 437 3.45 14.31 -9.26
N GLN A 438 2.83 14.83 -10.33
CA GLN A 438 1.42 15.21 -10.33
C GLN A 438 0.51 13.99 -10.15
N GLY A 439 0.84 12.87 -10.80
CA GLY A 439 0.06 11.64 -10.68
C GLY A 439 0.03 11.09 -9.25
N SER A 440 1.14 11.22 -8.52
CA SER A 440 1.22 10.81 -7.12
C SER A 440 0.38 11.72 -6.20
N PHE A 441 0.44 13.03 -6.43
CA PHE A 441 -0.37 13.99 -5.68
C PHE A 441 -1.86 13.79 -5.90
N ILE A 442 -2.29 13.70 -7.17
CA ILE A 442 -3.70 13.48 -7.53
C ILE A 442 -4.24 12.18 -6.92
N GLU A 443 -3.48 11.09 -6.97
CA GLU A 443 -3.87 9.83 -6.32
C GLU A 443 -3.97 9.98 -4.79
N THR A 444 -3.07 10.74 -4.18
CA THR A 444 -3.10 10.98 -2.73
C THR A 444 -4.32 11.82 -2.33
N VAL A 445 -4.70 12.82 -3.13
CA VAL A 445 -5.91 13.63 -2.92
C VAL A 445 -7.16 12.76 -3.05
N ARG A 446 -7.24 11.89 -4.07
CA ARG A 446 -8.33 10.93 -4.24
C ARG A 446 -8.49 10.02 -3.04
N ALA A 447 -7.39 9.45 -2.57
CA ALA A 447 -7.41 8.60 -1.39
C ALA A 447 -7.83 9.39 -0.15
N PHE A 448 -7.30 10.61 0.04
CA PHE A 448 -7.65 11.43 1.19
C PHE A 448 -9.13 11.82 1.21
N ALA A 449 -9.67 12.30 0.08
CA ALA A 449 -11.09 12.58 -0.05
C ALA A 449 -11.94 11.31 0.17
N GLY A 450 -11.51 10.18 -0.39
CA GLY A 450 -12.11 8.87 -0.12
C GLY A 450 -12.16 8.52 1.37
N ALA A 451 -11.08 8.77 2.11
CA ALA A 451 -11.08 8.58 3.55
C ALA A 451 -12.08 9.50 4.26
N MET A 452 -12.10 10.78 3.90
CA MET A 452 -12.94 11.79 4.57
C MET A 452 -14.44 11.56 4.37
N SER A 453 -14.86 10.97 3.25
CA SER A 453 -16.26 10.65 3.02
C SER A 453 -16.83 9.60 3.99
N PHE A 454 -15.97 8.81 4.67
CA PHE A 454 -16.38 7.76 5.60
C PHE A 454 -16.07 8.07 7.08
N VAL A 455 -15.12 8.97 7.34
CA VAL A 455 -14.70 9.32 8.71
C VAL A 455 -15.70 10.27 9.40
N GLY A 456 -16.44 11.09 8.64
CA GLY A 456 -17.50 11.96 9.17
C GLY A 456 -17.01 12.90 10.27
N GLU A 457 -17.61 12.86 11.46
CA GLU A 457 -17.26 13.70 12.63
C GLU A 457 -15.80 13.56 13.09
N GLY A 458 -15.08 12.49 12.69
CA GLY A 458 -13.67 12.29 13.01
C GLY A 458 -12.68 13.05 12.12
N ALA A 459 -13.15 13.80 11.11
CA ALA A 459 -12.29 14.43 10.09
C ALA A 459 -11.27 15.42 10.68
N ALA A 460 -11.60 16.08 11.80
CA ALA A 460 -10.70 17.03 12.46
C ALA A 460 -9.33 16.43 12.84
N ALA A 461 -9.25 15.11 13.10
CA ALA A 461 -8.00 14.41 13.39
C ALA A 461 -7.03 14.38 12.18
N TYR A 462 -7.52 14.69 10.98
CA TYR A 462 -6.76 14.67 9.73
C TYR A 462 -6.38 16.07 9.22
N ALA A 463 -6.58 17.12 10.03
CA ALA A 463 -6.28 18.50 9.63
C ALA A 463 -4.80 18.69 9.21
N GLU A 464 -3.84 18.02 9.87
CA GLU A 464 -2.42 18.06 9.50
C GLU A 464 -2.16 17.45 8.12
N VAL A 465 -2.92 16.42 7.74
CA VAL A 465 -2.84 15.82 6.40
C VAL A 465 -3.35 16.79 5.36
N MET A 466 -4.51 17.41 5.59
CA MET A 466 -5.07 18.41 4.70
C MET A 466 -4.12 19.60 4.52
N GLN A 467 -3.55 20.12 5.61
CA GLN A 467 -2.58 21.20 5.55
C GLN A 467 -1.34 20.82 4.72
N THR A 468 -0.84 19.59 4.87
CA THR A 468 0.29 19.10 4.06
C THR A 468 -0.07 19.04 2.58
N LEU A 469 -1.30 18.63 2.23
CA LEU A 469 -1.77 18.62 0.84
C LEU A 469 -1.91 20.03 0.25
N VAL A 470 -2.37 21.02 1.02
CA VAL A 470 -2.39 22.44 0.61
C VAL A 470 -0.96 22.94 0.35
N HIS A 471 -0.01 22.62 1.23
CA HIS A 471 1.39 23.00 1.03
C HIS A 471 2.01 22.28 -0.19
N ALA A 472 1.63 21.03 -0.44
CA ALA A 472 2.09 20.30 -1.62
C ALA A 472 1.49 20.87 -2.92
N SER A 473 0.20 21.26 -2.95
CA SER A 473 -0.42 21.82 -4.17
C SER A 473 0.25 23.10 -4.65
N SER A 474 0.67 23.97 -3.73
CA SER A 474 1.41 25.19 -4.09
C SER A 474 2.85 24.95 -4.55
N ARG A 475 3.50 23.87 -4.09
CA ARG A 475 4.94 23.62 -4.33
C ARG A 475 5.24 22.64 -5.47
N ILE A 476 4.31 21.75 -5.80
CA ILE A 476 4.43 20.86 -6.96
C ILE A 476 4.53 21.67 -8.26
N ALA A 477 3.82 22.80 -8.34
CA ALA A 477 3.92 23.73 -9.47
C ALA A 477 5.34 24.25 -9.73
N ILE A 478 6.21 24.25 -8.70
CA ILE A 478 7.62 24.67 -8.78
C ILE A 478 8.61 23.50 -8.63
N GLY A 479 8.14 22.24 -8.74
CA GLY A 479 8.97 21.03 -8.76
C GLY A 479 9.49 20.55 -7.41
N PHE A 480 8.76 20.80 -6.31
CA PHE A 480 9.17 20.39 -4.96
C PHE A 480 8.00 19.78 -4.17
N VAL A 481 8.22 18.60 -3.57
CA VAL A 481 7.17 17.86 -2.84
C VAL A 481 7.57 17.56 -1.39
N PRO A 482 7.09 18.33 -0.39
CA PRO A 482 7.37 18.06 1.02
C PRO A 482 6.24 17.25 1.66
N TYR A 483 6.16 15.96 1.37
CA TYR A 483 5.35 15.07 2.18
C TYR A 483 6.07 14.75 3.50
N ALA A 484 5.37 14.90 4.62
CA ALA A 484 5.85 14.50 5.93
C ALA A 484 4.70 13.92 6.76
N GLY A 485 5.04 13.09 7.75
CA GLY A 485 4.08 12.54 8.69
C GLY A 485 2.97 11.72 8.01
N PRO A 486 1.73 11.76 8.52
CA PRO A 486 0.66 10.88 8.03
C PRO A 486 0.27 11.12 6.56
N ALA A 487 0.52 12.31 6.02
CA ALA A 487 0.32 12.59 4.60
C ALA A 487 1.34 11.86 3.71
N LEU A 488 2.58 11.73 4.17
CA LEU A 488 3.59 10.91 3.51
C LEU A 488 3.19 9.45 3.55
N ASP A 489 2.78 8.96 4.71
CA ASP A 489 2.34 7.59 4.93
C ASP A 489 1.16 7.21 4.01
N LEU A 490 0.19 8.11 3.85
CA LEU A 490 -0.91 7.96 2.87
C LEU A 490 -0.39 7.91 1.43
N CYS A 491 0.52 8.82 1.05
CA CYS A 491 1.05 8.80 -0.31
C CYS A 491 1.84 7.51 -0.58
N GLU A 492 2.75 7.09 0.32
CA GLU A 492 3.53 5.86 0.19
C GLU A 492 2.62 4.64 0.01
N ALA A 493 1.54 4.56 0.81
CA ALA A 493 0.56 3.50 0.72
C ALA A 493 -0.21 3.46 -0.61
N VAL A 494 -0.66 4.61 -1.10
CA VAL A 494 -1.54 4.72 -2.28
C VAL A 494 -0.74 4.62 -3.58
N THR A 495 0.40 5.31 -3.63
CA THR A 495 1.24 5.37 -4.84
C THR A 495 2.20 4.20 -4.95
N GLY A 496 2.60 3.59 -3.83
CA GLY A 496 3.60 2.52 -3.80
C GLY A 496 5.02 3.00 -4.03
N LYS A 497 5.30 4.30 -3.89
CA LYS A 497 6.64 4.89 -4.05
C LYS A 497 7.14 5.41 -2.71
N LEU A 498 8.34 4.99 -2.32
CA LEU A 498 9.02 5.53 -1.15
C LEU A 498 9.21 7.05 -1.30
N LEU A 499 8.90 7.80 -0.24
CA LEU A 499 8.89 9.26 -0.21
C LEU A 499 7.95 9.92 -1.22
N CYS A 500 7.02 9.18 -1.84
CA CYS A 500 6.13 9.68 -2.87
C CYS A 500 6.86 10.21 -4.13
N LEU A 501 8.16 9.89 -4.29
CA LEU A 501 8.98 10.41 -5.38
C LEU A 501 8.83 9.55 -6.65
N PRO A 502 8.73 10.13 -7.85
CA PRO A 502 8.64 9.38 -9.10
C PRO A 502 9.82 8.44 -9.35
N GLY A 503 11.02 8.87 -8.95
CA GLY A 503 12.25 8.07 -8.97
C GLY A 503 12.49 7.24 -7.70
N GLY A 504 11.55 7.25 -6.75
CA GLY A 504 11.65 6.53 -5.49
C GLY A 504 11.57 5.00 -5.69
N LYS A 505 12.12 4.27 -4.71
CA LYS A 505 12.03 2.81 -4.61
C LYS A 505 10.56 2.38 -4.62
N ASP A 506 10.22 1.37 -5.40
CA ASP A 506 8.91 0.72 -5.33
C ASP A 506 8.75 -0.03 -4.00
N LEU A 507 7.63 0.21 -3.33
CA LEU A 507 7.25 -0.43 -2.09
C LEU A 507 6.46 -1.72 -2.36
N SER A 508 6.76 -2.78 -1.61
CA SER A 508 5.95 -4.00 -1.62
C SER A 508 4.56 -3.75 -1.05
N THR A 509 3.61 -4.66 -1.29
CA THR A 509 2.26 -4.56 -0.69
C THR A 509 2.34 -4.48 0.84
N GLU A 510 3.25 -5.22 1.46
CA GLU A 510 3.46 -5.24 2.91
C GLU A 510 4.05 -3.92 3.41
N GLU A 511 5.07 -3.37 2.74
CA GLU A 511 5.64 -2.05 3.07
C GLU A 511 4.58 -0.94 2.94
N ARG A 512 3.69 -1.06 1.95
CA ARG A 512 2.57 -0.13 1.74
C ARG A 512 1.48 -0.28 2.79
N VAL A 513 1.19 -1.49 3.27
CA VAL A 513 0.25 -1.71 4.38
C VAL A 513 0.84 -1.15 5.69
N GLY A 514 2.15 -1.26 5.91
CA GLY A 514 2.84 -0.59 7.03
C GLY A 514 2.65 0.93 6.97
N SER A 515 2.94 1.52 5.81
CA SER A 515 2.70 2.95 5.55
C SER A 515 1.22 3.31 5.73
N ALA A 516 0.30 2.44 5.30
CA ALA A 516 -1.14 2.67 5.40
C ALA A 516 -1.63 2.77 6.86
N VAL A 517 -1.00 2.03 7.78
CA VAL A 517 -1.22 2.16 9.21
C VAL A 517 -0.64 3.48 9.74
N GLY A 518 0.49 3.93 9.19
CA GLY A 518 1.06 5.26 9.43
C GLY A 518 0.09 6.42 9.11
N PHE A 519 -0.80 6.27 8.14
CA PHE A 519 -1.85 7.26 7.90
C PHE A 519 -2.92 7.31 9.02
N GLY A 520 -3.18 6.18 9.69
CA GLY A 520 -4.34 6.04 10.57
C GLY A 520 -4.16 6.68 11.95
N PHE A 521 -5.04 7.63 12.28
CA PHE A 521 -5.38 8.01 13.65
C PHE A 521 -6.91 7.94 13.85
N GLY A 522 -7.36 7.43 15.00
CA GLY A 522 -8.78 7.37 15.38
C GLY A 522 -9.61 6.29 14.67
N GLN A 523 -10.00 6.53 13.41
CA GLN A 523 -10.94 5.69 12.64
C GLN A 523 -10.31 5.09 11.37
N ILE A 524 -9.12 4.51 11.50
CA ILE A 524 -8.33 3.94 10.40
C ILE A 524 -9.16 3.00 9.52
N MET A 525 -9.96 2.11 10.11
CA MET A 525 -10.80 1.17 9.36
C MET A 525 -11.84 1.87 8.48
N LYS A 526 -12.46 2.96 8.96
CA LYS A 526 -13.42 3.73 8.16
C LYS A 526 -12.72 4.53 7.07
N ALA A 527 -11.58 5.15 7.39
CA ALA A 527 -10.76 5.86 6.42
C ALA A 527 -10.35 4.94 5.26
N TRP A 528 -9.85 3.74 5.56
CA TRP A 528 -9.45 2.78 4.51
C TRP A 528 -10.63 2.09 3.82
N ALA A 529 -11.79 1.97 4.47
CA ALA A 529 -13.03 1.58 3.78
C ALA A 529 -13.42 2.62 2.72
N GLY A 530 -13.33 3.91 3.06
CA GLY A 530 -13.58 5.01 2.13
C GLY A 530 -12.55 5.08 1.00
N ILE A 531 -11.26 4.89 1.30
CA ILE A 531 -10.20 4.79 0.27
C ILE A 531 -10.47 3.63 -0.70
N LYS A 532 -10.88 2.46 -0.18
CA LYS A 532 -11.22 1.29 -1.01
C LYS A 532 -12.40 1.56 -1.95
N ALA A 533 -13.37 2.36 -1.50
CA ALA A 533 -14.55 2.75 -2.26
C ALA A 533 -14.31 3.92 -3.24
N ALA A 534 -13.19 4.64 -3.11
CA ALA A 534 -12.85 5.76 -3.98
C ALA A 534 -12.27 5.33 -5.34
N GLY A 535 -12.26 6.26 -6.30
CA GLY A 535 -11.64 6.12 -7.63
C GLY A 535 -10.10 6.11 -7.62
N VAL A 536 -9.48 5.42 -6.66
CA VAL A 536 -8.02 5.27 -6.54
C VAL A 536 -7.52 4.08 -7.37
N LYS A 537 -6.22 4.08 -7.72
CA LYS A 537 -5.58 2.97 -8.46
C LYS A 537 -5.76 1.60 -7.78
N PRO A 538 -5.78 0.49 -8.55
CA PRO A 538 -5.98 -0.87 -8.00
C PRO A 538 -4.99 -1.25 -6.88
N GLY A 539 -3.72 -0.83 -6.99
CA GLY A 539 -2.73 -1.07 -5.95
C GLY A 539 -3.13 -0.48 -4.59
N ALA A 540 -3.74 0.71 -4.58
CA ALA A 540 -4.24 1.33 -3.36
C ALA A 540 -5.47 0.59 -2.80
N LYS A 541 -6.36 0.08 -3.67
CA LYS A 541 -7.50 -0.76 -3.26
C LYS A 541 -7.04 -2.08 -2.61
N ILE A 542 -5.95 -2.68 -3.09
CA ILE A 542 -5.33 -3.88 -2.49
C ILE A 542 -4.79 -3.57 -1.09
N VAL A 543 -4.06 -2.46 -0.95
CA VAL A 543 -3.53 -2.01 0.36
C VAL A 543 -4.68 -1.72 1.33
N ALA A 544 -5.72 -1.04 0.88
CA ALA A 544 -6.92 -0.78 1.68
C ALA A 544 -7.59 -2.09 2.13
N ALA A 545 -7.68 -3.09 1.26
CA ALA A 545 -8.18 -4.41 1.63
C ALA A 545 -7.25 -5.12 2.64
N GLY A 546 -5.94 -4.96 2.52
CA GLY A 546 -4.95 -5.44 3.49
C GLY A 546 -5.16 -4.83 4.87
N VAL A 547 -5.32 -3.50 4.95
CA VAL A 547 -5.62 -2.80 6.22
C VAL A 547 -6.94 -3.29 6.82
N LEU A 548 -7.99 -3.42 6.02
CA LEU A 548 -9.29 -3.91 6.48
C LEU A 548 -9.25 -5.36 6.97
N ASN A 549 -8.29 -6.15 6.49
CA ASN A 549 -8.11 -7.56 6.86
C ASN A 549 -6.98 -7.78 7.88
N LEU A 550 -6.35 -6.73 8.42
CA LEU A 550 -5.22 -6.80 9.37
C LEU A 550 -5.47 -7.78 10.51
N GLY A 551 -6.68 -7.79 11.08
CA GLY A 551 -7.03 -8.70 12.18
C GLY A 551 -7.05 -10.17 11.78
N GLU A 552 -7.58 -10.49 10.60
CA GLU A 552 -7.62 -11.87 10.10
C GLU A 552 -6.22 -12.33 9.69
N GLU A 553 -5.48 -11.47 8.98
CA GLU A 553 -4.11 -11.75 8.54
C GLU A 553 -3.16 -11.95 9.72
N PHE A 554 -3.26 -11.10 10.74
CA PHE A 554 -2.54 -11.25 12.00
C PHE A 554 -2.86 -12.59 12.67
N THR A 555 -4.16 -12.95 12.75
CA THR A 555 -4.58 -14.22 13.35
C THR A 555 -4.04 -15.43 12.59
N GLN A 556 -4.04 -15.39 11.26
CA GLN A 556 -3.49 -16.47 10.42
C GLN A 556 -1.97 -16.57 10.58
N ALA A 557 -1.26 -15.44 10.51
CA ALA A 557 0.19 -15.39 10.72
C ALA A 557 0.58 -15.88 12.12
N LEU A 558 -0.20 -15.51 13.15
CA LEU A 558 0.00 -15.94 14.53
C LEU A 558 -0.17 -17.45 14.67
N ARG A 559 -1.17 -18.06 14.02
CA ARG A 559 -1.32 -19.52 14.02
C ARG A 559 -0.12 -20.23 13.38
N ALA A 560 0.42 -19.68 12.30
CA ALA A 560 1.56 -20.25 11.60
C ALA A 560 2.89 -20.07 12.36
N SER A 561 3.04 -18.97 13.08
CA SER A 561 4.28 -18.58 13.76
C SER A 561 4.28 -18.91 15.25
N LYS A 562 3.21 -19.53 15.76
CA LYS A 562 3.07 -19.93 17.15
C LYS A 562 4.14 -20.95 17.53
N ILE A 563 4.85 -20.69 18.63
CA ILE A 563 5.66 -21.72 19.30
C ILE A 563 4.97 -22.13 20.58
N ASP A 564 4.43 -23.35 20.65
CA ASP A 564 3.66 -23.83 21.81
C ASP A 564 4.46 -23.77 23.12
N VAL A 565 5.72 -24.19 23.07
CA VAL A 565 6.65 -24.17 24.21
C VAL A 565 8.07 -23.89 23.71
N TRP A 566 8.77 -22.97 24.38
CA TRP A 566 10.19 -22.68 24.13
C TRP A 566 10.93 -22.51 25.44
N LYS A 567 11.94 -23.35 25.70
CA LYS A 567 12.72 -23.38 26.96
C LYS A 567 11.87 -23.25 28.24
N GLY A 568 10.70 -23.90 28.25
CA GLY A 568 9.76 -23.88 29.37
C GLY A 568 8.76 -22.71 29.37
N LEU A 569 8.96 -21.68 28.55
CA LEU A 569 7.98 -20.62 28.30
C LEU A 569 6.85 -21.17 27.44
N ARG A 570 5.60 -20.92 27.84
CA ARG A 570 4.41 -21.34 27.09
C ARG A 570 3.87 -20.18 26.29
N HIS A 571 3.37 -20.48 25.09
CA HIS A 571 2.68 -19.49 24.29
C HIS A 571 1.50 -18.86 25.04
N ALA A 572 1.39 -17.54 24.98
CA ALA A 572 0.25 -16.80 25.49
C ALA A 572 -0.04 -15.56 24.65
N VAL A 573 -1.34 -15.31 24.43
CA VAL A 573 -1.86 -14.17 23.69
C VAL A 573 -2.76 -13.37 24.63
N THR A 574 -2.70 -12.05 24.52
CA THR A 574 -3.61 -11.15 25.21
C THR A 574 -5.07 -11.49 24.88
N LYS A 575 -5.95 -11.31 25.86
CA LYS A 575 -7.41 -11.40 25.66
C LYS A 575 -8.02 -10.03 25.36
N GLN A 576 -7.23 -8.97 25.52
CA GLN A 576 -7.64 -7.61 25.19
C GLN A 576 -7.53 -7.39 23.67
N PRO A 577 -8.36 -6.52 23.09
CA PRO A 577 -8.18 -6.11 21.71
C PRO A 577 -6.82 -5.44 21.54
N MET A 578 -5.97 -5.99 20.67
CA MET A 578 -4.74 -5.32 20.25
C MET A 578 -5.10 -4.15 19.32
N ASP A 579 -4.33 -3.07 19.42
CA ASP A 579 -4.46 -1.96 18.47
C ASP A 579 -3.88 -2.34 17.10
N ASP A 580 -4.18 -1.54 16.09
CA ASP A 580 -3.82 -1.88 14.71
C ASP A 580 -2.31 -1.74 14.44
N PHE A 581 -1.61 -0.88 15.18
CA PHE A 581 -0.16 -0.76 15.10
C PHE A 581 0.52 -1.96 15.74
N GLU A 582 0.05 -2.43 16.90
CA GLU A 582 0.53 -3.66 17.53
C GLU A 582 0.34 -4.86 16.59
N LYS A 583 -0.83 -5.01 15.95
CA LYS A 583 -1.04 -6.09 14.95
C LYS A 583 -0.06 -6.00 13.80
N MET A 584 0.22 -4.79 13.30
CA MET A 584 1.18 -4.57 12.22
C MET A 584 2.61 -4.88 12.64
N ALA A 585 3.02 -4.43 13.83
CA ALA A 585 4.31 -4.79 14.42
C ALA A 585 4.46 -6.30 14.55
N GLY A 586 3.45 -6.99 15.09
CA GLY A 586 3.46 -8.45 15.18
C GLY A 586 3.49 -9.14 13.82
N LEU A 587 2.79 -8.64 12.81
CA LEU A 587 2.86 -9.14 11.44
C LEU A 587 4.26 -8.98 10.84
N TYR A 588 4.91 -7.83 11.03
CA TYR A 588 6.28 -7.59 10.61
C TYR A 588 7.24 -8.61 11.25
N LEU A 589 7.13 -8.82 12.56
CA LEU A 589 7.92 -9.82 13.29
C LEU A 589 7.72 -11.24 12.74
N MET A 590 6.48 -11.61 12.42
CA MET A 590 6.16 -12.97 11.93
C MET A 590 6.52 -13.18 10.46
N LYS A 591 6.17 -12.26 9.58
CA LYS A 591 6.28 -12.44 8.12
C LYS A 591 7.60 -11.95 7.55
N SER A 592 8.04 -10.75 7.96
CA SER A 592 9.26 -10.14 7.43
C SER A 592 10.50 -10.69 8.12
N GLU A 593 10.47 -10.74 9.45
CA GLU A 593 11.59 -11.25 10.25
C GLU A 593 11.54 -12.77 10.43
N GLY A 594 10.38 -13.40 10.21
CA GLY A 594 10.20 -14.85 10.34
C GLY A 594 10.34 -15.35 11.78
N ARG A 595 9.93 -14.55 12.76
CA ARG A 595 10.04 -14.87 14.19
C ARG A 595 8.90 -15.75 14.65
N GLY A 596 9.20 -16.64 15.59
CA GLY A 596 8.19 -17.40 16.30
C GLY A 596 7.67 -16.65 17.53
N MET A 597 6.38 -16.77 17.82
CA MET A 597 5.69 -15.97 18.82
C MET A 597 5.49 -16.75 20.13
N ILE A 598 5.95 -16.20 21.26
CA ILE A 598 5.76 -16.75 22.61
C ILE A 598 4.77 -15.91 23.41
N GLY A 599 4.97 -14.61 23.48
CA GLY A 599 4.06 -13.67 24.14
C GLY A 599 3.58 -12.64 23.13
N VAL A 600 2.27 -12.41 23.09
CA VAL A 600 1.62 -11.49 22.16
C VAL A 600 0.63 -10.60 22.88
N GLY A 601 0.86 -9.29 22.80
CA GLY A 601 0.26 -8.27 23.65
C GLY A 601 0.78 -8.34 25.09
N ASP A 602 0.69 -7.21 25.79
CA ASP A 602 1.13 -7.05 27.18
C ASP A 602 0.67 -8.19 28.13
N ASP A 603 -0.61 -8.57 28.09
CA ASP A 603 -1.23 -9.64 28.88
C ASP A 603 -0.70 -11.03 28.47
N GLY A 604 -0.36 -11.19 27.19
CA GLY A 604 0.25 -12.41 26.63
C GLY A 604 1.67 -12.58 27.14
N VAL A 605 2.50 -11.55 27.03
CA VAL A 605 3.86 -11.57 27.58
C VAL A 605 3.83 -11.76 29.10
N ARG A 606 2.96 -11.04 29.83
CA ARG A 606 2.79 -11.25 31.28
C ARG A 606 2.52 -12.69 31.63
N SER A 607 1.62 -13.34 30.89
CA SER A 607 1.25 -14.74 31.12
C SER A 607 2.39 -15.70 30.74
N ALA A 608 3.16 -15.40 29.70
CA ALA A 608 4.25 -16.24 29.23
C ALA A 608 5.44 -16.30 30.21
N ILE A 609 5.78 -15.18 30.85
CA ILE A 609 6.97 -15.06 31.74
C ILE A 609 6.66 -14.74 33.21
N GLY A 610 5.37 -14.64 33.57
CA GLY A 610 4.94 -14.47 34.96
C GLY A 610 5.15 -13.07 35.55
N ILE A 611 4.96 -12.01 34.74
CA ILE A 611 4.86 -10.64 35.26
C ILE A 611 3.48 -10.48 35.94
N PRO A 612 3.41 -9.95 37.18
CA PRO A 612 2.13 -9.78 37.89
C PRO A 612 1.20 -8.80 37.17
N LYS A 613 -0.11 -9.05 37.25
CA LYS A 613 -1.12 -8.07 36.79
C LYS A 613 -1.21 -6.91 37.78
N GLY A 614 -1.48 -5.70 37.27
CA GLY A 614 -1.75 -4.52 38.10
C GLY A 614 -3.01 -4.72 38.95
N GLY A 615 -3.04 -4.10 40.13
CA GLY A 615 -4.08 -4.32 41.16
C GLY A 615 -3.59 -5.17 42.34
N ASN A 616 -4.41 -5.31 43.39
CA ASN A 616 -4.09 -6.03 44.63
C ASN A 616 -2.77 -5.59 45.32
N GLY A 617 -2.48 -4.29 45.32
CA GLY A 617 -1.29 -3.74 45.99
C GLY A 617 0.02 -3.80 45.19
N VAL A 618 -0.02 -4.26 43.93
CA VAL A 618 1.13 -4.18 43.01
C VAL A 618 1.18 -2.79 42.37
N PRO A 619 2.28 -2.02 42.49
CA PRO A 619 2.43 -0.73 41.84
C PRO A 619 2.33 -0.83 40.32
N GLU A 620 1.70 0.16 39.68
CA GLU A 620 1.41 0.15 38.24
C GLU A 620 2.66 -0.02 37.37
N GLY A 621 3.78 0.63 37.75
CA GLY A 621 5.07 0.48 37.07
C GLY A 621 5.70 -0.92 37.14
N VAL A 622 5.25 -1.79 38.05
CA VAL A 622 5.75 -3.18 38.19
C VAL A 622 4.92 -4.17 37.36
N ALA A 623 3.71 -3.78 36.96
CA ALA A 623 2.79 -4.60 36.18
C ALA A 623 2.92 -4.39 34.67
N GLN A 624 3.70 -3.39 34.25
CA GLN A 624 3.94 -3.08 32.84
C GLN A 624 4.78 -4.17 32.18
N ALA A 625 4.31 -4.67 31.04
CA ALA A 625 4.98 -5.66 30.22
C ALA A 625 5.09 -5.17 28.78
N PRO A 626 6.05 -5.72 28.02
CA PRO A 626 6.16 -5.38 26.62
C PRO A 626 5.12 -6.13 25.79
N ASP A 627 4.88 -5.66 24.56
CA ASP A 627 3.88 -6.26 23.67
C ASP A 627 4.29 -7.60 23.10
N PHE A 628 5.59 -7.83 22.87
CA PHE A 628 6.05 -9.04 22.21
C PHE A 628 7.21 -9.72 22.92
N LEU A 629 7.09 -11.04 23.00
CA LEU A 629 8.18 -11.95 23.33
C LEU A 629 8.30 -12.96 22.20
N THR A 630 9.41 -12.91 21.47
CA THR A 630 9.57 -13.65 20.21
C THR A 630 10.89 -14.40 20.15
N VAL A 631 10.97 -15.39 19.27
CA VAL A 631 12.16 -16.21 19.02
C VAL A 631 12.60 -16.03 17.58
N THR A 632 13.87 -15.69 17.35
CA THR A 632 14.44 -15.53 16.00
C THR A 632 14.66 -16.89 15.32
N LYS A 633 14.98 -16.87 14.02
CA LYS A 633 15.33 -18.09 13.25
C LYS A 633 16.54 -18.82 13.83
N GLU A 634 17.45 -18.10 14.47
CA GLU A 634 18.64 -18.60 15.18
C GLU A 634 18.32 -19.10 16.60
N ASN A 635 17.03 -19.18 16.96
CA ASN A 635 16.57 -19.69 18.25
C ASN A 635 16.99 -18.83 19.46
N LEU A 636 17.02 -17.50 19.26
CA LEU A 636 17.34 -16.49 20.29
C LEU A 636 16.09 -15.69 20.67
N LEU A 637 16.00 -15.25 21.92
CA LEU A 637 14.86 -14.52 22.46
C LEU A 637 14.99 -13.01 22.17
N VAL A 638 13.89 -12.38 21.78
CA VAL A 638 13.79 -10.93 21.59
C VAL A 638 12.58 -10.40 22.34
N VAL A 639 12.75 -9.27 23.00
CA VAL A 639 11.70 -8.57 23.74
C VAL A 639 11.45 -7.24 23.04
N SER A 640 10.21 -7.02 22.61
CA SER A 640 9.87 -5.87 21.77
C SER A 640 8.63 -5.15 22.31
N GLU A 641 8.70 -3.83 22.37
CA GLU A 641 7.58 -2.95 22.70
C GLU A 641 7.12 -2.21 21.45
N ALA A 642 5.81 -2.13 21.21
CA ALA A 642 5.23 -1.46 20.04
C ALA A 642 4.50 -0.16 20.43
N LYS A 643 4.82 0.96 19.76
CA LYS A 643 4.16 2.26 20.01
C LYS A 643 3.73 2.95 18.70
N GLY A 644 2.42 3.01 18.47
CA GLY A 644 1.82 3.67 17.30
C GLY A 644 1.53 5.18 17.46
N GLY A 645 1.66 5.74 18.66
CA GLY A 645 1.35 7.14 18.98
C GLY A 645 2.54 7.91 19.59
N GLY A 646 2.26 8.97 20.36
CA GLY A 646 3.31 9.72 21.06
C GLY A 646 4.11 8.84 22.01
N VAL A 647 5.40 8.64 21.72
CA VAL A 647 6.22 7.62 22.38
C VAL A 647 6.74 8.15 23.71
N LYS A 648 6.31 7.52 24.81
CA LYS A 648 6.81 7.83 26.16
C LYS A 648 8.00 6.95 26.47
N GLY A 649 9.21 7.43 26.20
CA GLY A 649 10.45 6.65 26.35
C GLY A 649 10.61 5.97 27.71
N HIS A 650 10.25 6.64 28.82
CA HIS A 650 10.32 6.04 30.16
C HIS A 650 9.38 4.83 30.36
N GLU A 651 8.20 4.79 29.72
CA GLU A 651 7.28 3.65 29.78
C GLU A 651 7.87 2.46 29.02
N VAL A 652 8.40 2.70 27.81
CA VAL A 652 9.07 1.69 26.98
C VAL A 652 10.22 1.03 27.77
N VAL A 653 11.07 1.84 28.39
CA VAL A 653 12.19 1.35 29.21
C VAL A 653 11.68 0.51 30.38
N SER A 654 10.64 0.96 31.08
CA SER A 654 10.07 0.25 32.22
C SER A 654 9.48 -1.11 31.81
N GLN A 655 8.74 -1.15 30.69
CA GLN A 655 8.16 -2.38 30.14
C GLN A 655 9.25 -3.40 29.78
N LEU A 656 10.27 -2.99 29.04
CA LEU A 656 11.39 -3.85 28.64
C LEU A 656 12.20 -4.32 29.85
N ALA A 657 12.49 -3.44 30.81
CA ALA A 657 13.22 -3.76 32.03
C ALA A 657 12.46 -4.77 32.91
N ASN A 658 11.14 -4.64 33.04
CA ASN A 658 10.32 -5.59 33.79
C ASN A 658 10.36 -7.00 33.17
N ALA A 659 10.31 -7.10 31.85
CA ALA A 659 10.47 -8.38 31.16
C ALA A 659 11.87 -8.96 31.35
N MET A 660 12.93 -8.16 31.22
CA MET A 660 14.30 -8.61 31.45
C MET A 660 14.53 -9.10 32.87
N LYS A 661 13.96 -8.41 33.88
CA LYS A 661 14.00 -8.86 35.27
C LYS A 661 13.39 -10.24 35.43
N LYS A 662 12.22 -10.50 34.83
CA LYS A 662 11.58 -11.81 34.89
C LYS A 662 12.31 -12.89 34.12
N LEU A 663 12.84 -12.58 32.94
CA LEU A 663 13.67 -13.51 32.19
C LEU A 663 14.94 -13.91 32.94
N LYS A 664 15.54 -12.98 33.70
CA LYS A 664 16.66 -13.25 34.59
C LYS A 664 16.29 -14.19 35.75
N GLU A 665 15.13 -13.97 36.39
CA GLU A 665 14.60 -14.88 37.41
C GLU A 665 14.38 -16.31 36.87
N LEU A 666 14.10 -16.43 35.57
CA LEU A 666 13.93 -17.70 34.86
C LEU A 666 15.25 -18.28 34.29
N ASN A 667 16.40 -17.60 34.49
CA ASN A 667 17.71 -17.94 33.89
C ASN A 667 17.70 -17.96 32.35
N LEU A 668 16.91 -17.07 31.73
CA LEU A 668 16.77 -16.95 30.27
C LEU A 668 17.37 -15.64 29.72
N ASP A 669 17.90 -14.76 30.57
CA ASP A 669 18.54 -13.50 30.16
C ASP A 669 19.70 -13.71 29.20
N GLY A 670 20.51 -14.76 29.40
CA GLY A 670 21.59 -15.13 28.46
C GLY A 670 21.11 -15.64 27.09
N SER A 671 19.79 -15.87 26.91
CA SER A 671 19.19 -16.21 25.62
C SER A 671 18.61 -14.98 24.89
N VAL A 672 18.55 -13.82 25.55
CA VAL A 672 18.07 -12.58 24.94
C VAL A 672 19.17 -11.99 24.08
N THR A 673 18.90 -11.78 22.79
CA THR A 673 19.88 -11.22 21.86
C THR A 673 19.87 -9.69 21.85
N HIS A 674 18.68 -9.07 21.88
CA HIS A 674 18.52 -7.62 21.96
C HIS A 674 17.10 -7.25 22.41
N LEU A 675 16.93 -5.98 22.75
CA LEU A 675 15.65 -5.35 23.09
C LEU A 675 15.25 -4.42 21.95
N GLU A 676 13.95 -4.28 21.73
CA GLU A 676 13.43 -3.48 20.63
C GLU A 676 12.32 -2.53 21.06
N LEU A 677 12.36 -1.33 20.50
CA LEU A 677 11.22 -0.43 20.37
C LEU A 677 10.81 -0.43 18.90
N ILE A 678 9.62 -0.95 18.62
CA ILE A 678 8.96 -0.85 17.32
C ILE A 678 8.05 0.37 17.40
N MET A 679 8.31 1.40 16.62
CA MET A 679 7.53 2.64 16.66
C MET A 679 7.10 3.08 15.28
N LYS A 680 5.99 3.81 15.22
CA LYS A 680 5.52 4.40 13.97
C LYS A 680 6.57 5.37 13.42
N LYS A 681 6.84 5.29 12.11
CA LYS A 681 7.73 6.21 11.40
C LYS A 681 7.30 7.66 11.62
N GLY A 682 8.23 8.52 12.01
CA GLY A 682 7.96 9.93 12.32
C GLY A 682 7.25 10.19 13.66
N ALA A 683 6.94 9.18 14.47
CA ALA A 683 6.37 9.40 15.79
C ALA A 683 7.36 10.16 16.70
N LYS A 684 6.87 11.17 17.40
CA LYS A 684 7.69 12.00 18.30
C LYS A 684 7.79 11.37 19.69
N MET A 685 8.95 11.52 20.31
CA MET A 685 9.13 11.22 21.74
C MET A 685 8.40 12.29 22.56
N SER A 686 7.41 11.87 23.35
CA SER A 686 6.62 12.76 24.20
C SER A 686 7.42 13.38 25.35
N ASN A 687 8.52 12.73 25.74
CA ASN A 687 9.41 13.19 26.79
C ASN A 687 10.74 13.66 26.17
N PRO A 688 11.15 14.93 26.34
CA PRO A 688 12.39 15.46 25.77
C PRO A 688 13.66 14.77 26.31
N ASN A 689 13.53 14.02 27.41
CA ASN A 689 14.62 13.27 28.02
C ASN A 689 14.98 11.98 27.26
N TYR A 690 14.27 11.64 26.19
CA TYR A 690 14.52 10.47 25.36
C TYR A 690 14.53 10.84 23.88
N GLY A 691 15.34 10.13 23.10
CA GLY A 691 15.41 10.31 21.66
C GLY A 691 15.93 9.06 20.95
N VAL A 692 15.97 9.13 19.63
CA VAL A 692 16.52 8.09 18.76
C VAL A 692 17.76 8.66 18.08
N VAL A 693 18.88 7.95 18.20
CA VAL A 693 20.14 8.27 17.53
C VAL A 693 20.65 6.98 16.90
N ASP A 694 20.91 6.99 15.59
CA ASP A 694 21.40 5.83 14.83
C ASP A 694 20.61 4.53 15.11
N ASP A 695 19.27 4.62 15.06
CA ASP A 695 18.34 3.51 15.34
C ASP A 695 18.46 2.90 16.74
N VAL A 696 18.93 3.69 17.72
CA VAL A 696 19.03 3.29 19.13
C VAL A 696 18.29 4.29 20.01
N LEU A 697 17.54 3.78 20.98
CA LEU A 697 16.89 4.61 22.00
C LEU A 697 17.94 5.09 23.01
N VAL A 698 18.01 6.40 23.20
CA VAL A 698 18.96 7.05 24.11
C VAL A 698 18.23 7.90 25.15
N SER A 699 18.88 8.08 26.30
CA SER A 699 18.45 9.02 27.33
C SER A 699 19.35 10.25 27.36
N TYR A 700 18.74 11.40 27.66
CA TYR A 700 19.40 12.68 27.90
C TYR A 700 19.37 13.07 29.39
N LEU A 701 18.90 12.17 30.27
CA LEU A 701 18.96 12.38 31.72
C LEU A 701 20.42 12.35 32.18
N ASP A 702 20.80 13.31 33.03
CA ASP A 702 22.10 13.42 33.70
C ASP A 702 23.31 13.86 32.85
N ASP A 703 23.13 14.69 31.83
CA ASP A 703 24.25 15.45 31.24
C ASP A 703 23.96 16.95 31.16
N ALA A 704 24.76 17.75 31.86
CA ALA A 704 24.73 19.21 31.77
C ALA A 704 25.07 19.73 30.35
N ALA A 705 25.64 18.87 29.49
CA ALA A 705 25.96 19.15 28.08
C ALA A 705 24.95 18.55 27.07
N GLY A 706 23.89 17.86 27.52
CA GLY A 706 22.83 17.34 26.65
C GLY A 706 23.25 16.21 25.69
N LYS A 707 24.32 15.45 26.00
CA LYS A 707 24.76 14.34 25.13
C LYS A 707 23.92 13.07 25.34
N PRO A 708 23.67 12.30 24.27
CA PRO A 708 22.93 11.05 24.36
C PRO A 708 23.72 9.97 25.11
N LYS A 709 23.03 9.20 25.97
CA LYS A 709 23.57 8.03 26.68
C LYS A 709 22.70 6.79 26.45
N LEU A 710 23.33 5.61 26.44
CA LEU A 710 22.62 4.33 26.44
C LEU A 710 21.87 4.15 27.77
N ILE A 711 20.69 3.55 27.68
CA ILE A 711 19.81 3.33 28.82
C ILE A 711 20.33 2.14 29.63
N GLU A 712 20.85 2.39 30.83
CA GLU A 712 21.38 1.38 31.76
C GLU A 712 22.41 0.40 31.13
N GLY A 713 23.15 0.84 30.10
CA GLY A 713 24.11 0.00 29.38
C GLY A 713 23.48 -1.03 28.43
N GLN A 714 22.17 -0.98 28.21
CA GLN A 714 21.45 -1.81 27.25
C GLN A 714 21.28 -1.08 25.91
N ILE A 715 21.40 -1.84 24.81
CA ILE A 715 21.08 -1.36 23.47
C ILE A 715 19.62 -1.72 23.20
N ILE A 716 18.76 -0.72 23.16
CA ILE A 716 17.37 -0.85 22.70
C ILE A 716 17.34 -0.38 21.25
N ARG A 717 17.21 -1.33 20.34
CA ARG A 717 17.13 -1.06 18.90
C ARG A 717 15.77 -0.46 18.58
N VAL A 718 15.75 0.58 17.76
CA VAL A 718 14.54 1.22 17.27
C VAL A 718 14.25 0.73 15.87
N ILE A 719 13.03 0.22 15.66
CA ILE A 719 12.52 -0.18 14.36
C ILE A 719 11.37 0.77 14.02
N GLN A 720 11.50 1.49 12.92
CA GLN A 720 10.46 2.40 12.45
C GLN A 720 9.64 1.72 11.34
N LEU A 721 8.35 1.55 11.59
CA LEU A 721 7.39 0.94 10.65
C LEU A 721 6.42 1.98 10.09
#